data_AF-A0A9D5FVM9-F1
#
_entry.id   AF-A0A9D5FVM9-F1
#
_cell.length_a   1.000
_cell.length_b   1.000
_cell.length_c   1.000
_cell.angle_alpha   90.00
_cell.angle_beta   90.00
_cell.angle_gamma   90.00
#
_symmetry.space_group_name_H-M   'P 1'
#
loop_
_entity.id
_entity.type
_entity.pdbx_description
1 polymer ?
#
loop_
_entity_poly.entity_id
_entity_poly.type
_entity_poly.pdbx_seq_one_letter_code
_entity_poly.pdbx_strand_id
1 'polypeptide(L)'
;MKKLLLSMLAFVTVTANAQEQFTEGPITYTITSPTTVEVSQLDNKLTGAVTIPEMVIHRGTNNYTVTSIGESACRWSVASSISIPETVDSIKKSAFSGSKFTTIRLPQNLRYIGPYAFSACPLTAIEVPATVETISDHAFFGSTTKPTLATITLHEGLKEIGIAAFYGSAIVEVEIPSTVTKLDKSVFLHCKSLKKVILHEGLTSIGDGAFNNCQKLTDITLPSTLKTLGTEVFLNNAALTKINIPASLESMDESCFGGSSLTTITVDPANQNFVVKDGVLYTKGYKVLQQAPLKGLKTYEVDSNCLGIAGGAFWGSELESIKLSDNVVAIGYGAFLGSQLKSIEWPKRLSFIDEQAFANTQFTEVTLPSTLYYIADGLFSGCTKLTKVTIPSGVTQVYPHAFSNCSSLATLVAQGSKAPELMPYYESYDAPFAGIASPANITVPKGATASYSKEGWGDFFRFNESALASLTVKNVSPKDSTSFGKYTSFSFSVTFNERIQIVNNHPDVYIRQDANYSATYIEPTGTPQWTAQLEGSNTLTVFGNDYDGFMDMFLSKKGKIYYVNIPAGIVKDDTGAVNDHITIVYYGQGTTTGIENVSVQNDSNSKVVARYNVNGQAVNEAQKGIQILKYADGTTRKVVVK
;
A
#
# COMPACT_ATOMS: atom_id res chain seq x y z
N MET A 1 2.18 -53.55 -28.94
CA MET A 1 1.95 -53.11 -30.34
C MET A 1 0.49 -53.34 -30.72
N LYS A 2 -0.23 -52.25 -31.06
CA LYS A 2 -1.31 -52.07 -32.08
C LYS A 2 -2.46 -53.11 -32.09
N LYS A 3 -3.75 -52.74 -32.07
CA LYS A 3 -4.39 -51.63 -32.82
C LYS A 3 -5.64 -51.06 -32.10
N LEU A 4 -5.81 -49.76 -32.35
CA LEU A 4 -7.00 -48.92 -32.22
C LEU A 4 -8.33 -49.60 -32.56
N LEU A 5 -9.38 -49.27 -31.78
CA LEU A 5 -10.62 -48.76 -32.36
C LEU A 5 -11.09 -47.53 -31.55
N LEU A 6 -11.27 -46.44 -32.29
CA LEU A 6 -11.76 -45.14 -31.88
C LEU A 6 -13.22 -45.07 -32.37
N SER A 7 -14.21 -44.85 -31.50
CA SER A 7 -15.48 -44.23 -31.92
C SER A 7 -16.36 -43.82 -30.74
N MET A 8 -16.70 -42.52 -30.76
CA MET A 8 -17.83 -41.84 -30.14
C MET A 8 -17.79 -41.58 -28.63
N LEU A 9 -17.22 -40.42 -28.28
CA LEU A 9 -17.71 -39.57 -27.20
C LEU A 9 -19.20 -39.30 -27.43
N ALA A 10 -20.07 -39.94 -26.66
CA ALA A 10 -21.41 -39.41 -26.44
C ALA A 10 -21.27 -38.23 -25.48
N PHE A 11 -21.50 -37.02 -25.99
CA PHE A 11 -21.83 -35.87 -25.14
C PHE A 11 -23.12 -36.22 -24.40
N VAL A 12 -23.02 -36.72 -23.17
CA VAL A 12 -24.15 -36.67 -22.25
C VAL A 12 -24.28 -35.22 -21.85
N THR A 13 -25.17 -34.51 -22.54
CA THR A 13 -25.74 -33.27 -22.03
C THR A 13 -26.32 -33.58 -20.66
N VAL A 14 -25.63 -33.15 -19.59
CA VAL A 14 -26.23 -33.07 -18.27
C VAL A 14 -27.30 -31.98 -18.37
N THR A 15 -28.51 -32.37 -18.71
CA THR A 15 -29.68 -31.55 -18.45
C THR A 15 -29.75 -31.38 -16.94
N ALA A 16 -29.52 -30.16 -16.46
CA ALA A 16 -29.82 -29.82 -15.08
C ALA A 16 -31.30 -30.11 -14.85
N ASN A 17 -31.62 -31.22 -14.20
CA ASN A 17 -32.96 -31.44 -13.69
C ASN A 17 -33.21 -30.31 -12.68
N ALA A 18 -34.16 -29.43 -12.99
CA ALA A 18 -34.63 -28.44 -12.04
C ALA A 18 -35.06 -29.20 -10.77
N GLN A 19 -34.48 -28.84 -9.61
CA GLN A 19 -34.94 -29.40 -8.34
C GLN A 19 -36.44 -29.09 -8.20
N GLU A 20 -37.21 -30.11 -7.83
CA GLU A 20 -38.67 -29.98 -7.69
C GLU A 20 -39.00 -28.96 -6.59
N GLN A 21 -39.87 -28.01 -6.92
CA GLN A 21 -40.35 -26.97 -6.00
C GLN A 21 -41.85 -27.08 -5.80
N PHE A 22 -42.32 -26.66 -4.63
CA PHE A 22 -43.75 -26.54 -4.35
C PHE A 22 -44.01 -25.38 -3.38
N THR A 23 -45.23 -24.85 -3.41
CA THR A 23 -45.65 -23.73 -2.55
C THR A 23 -46.74 -24.20 -1.62
N GLU A 24 -46.58 -23.93 -0.32
CA GLU A 24 -47.62 -24.14 0.70
C GLU A 24 -47.83 -22.81 1.45
N GLY A 25 -49.03 -22.23 1.31
CA GLY A 25 -49.32 -20.90 1.82
C GLY A 25 -48.42 -19.84 1.17
N PRO A 26 -47.76 -18.95 1.95
CA PRO A 26 -46.91 -17.89 1.40
C PRO A 26 -45.45 -18.29 1.17
N ILE A 27 -45.11 -19.58 1.33
CA ILE A 27 -43.73 -20.07 1.30
C ILE A 27 -43.58 -21.08 0.16
N THR A 28 -42.59 -20.87 -0.70
CA THR A 28 -42.11 -21.84 -1.68
C THR A 28 -40.90 -22.58 -1.13
N TYR A 29 -40.88 -23.88 -1.38
CA TYR A 29 -39.88 -24.83 -0.92
C TYR A 29 -39.21 -25.51 -2.11
N THR A 30 -37.92 -25.80 -2.01
CA THR A 30 -37.19 -26.70 -2.93
C THR A 30 -36.93 -28.02 -2.23
N ILE A 31 -37.22 -29.15 -2.88
CA ILE A 31 -36.90 -30.49 -2.36
C ILE A 31 -35.40 -30.71 -2.44
N THR A 32 -34.76 -30.92 -1.29
CA THR A 32 -33.30 -31.13 -1.17
C THR A 32 -32.94 -32.59 -0.97
N SER A 33 -33.87 -33.41 -0.46
CA SER A 33 -33.73 -34.86 -0.33
C SER A 33 -35.11 -35.53 -0.27
N PRO A 34 -35.23 -36.86 -0.24
CA PRO A 34 -36.52 -37.54 -0.07
C PRO A 34 -37.32 -37.16 1.18
N THR A 35 -36.70 -36.53 2.19
CA THR A 35 -37.33 -36.19 3.47
C THR A 35 -37.08 -34.75 3.92
N THR A 36 -36.36 -33.94 3.13
CA THR A 36 -36.00 -32.57 3.51
C THR A 36 -36.24 -31.58 2.39
N VAL A 37 -36.56 -30.35 2.80
CA VAL A 37 -36.71 -29.20 1.93
C VAL A 37 -35.91 -28.01 2.47
N GLU A 38 -35.67 -27.05 1.59
CA GLU A 38 -35.25 -25.69 1.94
C GLU A 38 -36.36 -24.69 1.60
N VAL A 39 -36.42 -23.58 2.34
CA VAL A 39 -37.25 -22.43 1.96
C VAL A 39 -36.57 -21.73 0.79
N SER A 40 -37.20 -21.66 -0.38
CA SER A 40 -36.62 -21.03 -1.57
C SER A 40 -37.21 -19.65 -1.87
N GLN A 41 -38.43 -19.37 -1.40
CA GLN A 41 -39.04 -18.05 -1.50
C GLN A 41 -40.09 -17.83 -0.41
N LEU A 42 -40.11 -16.64 0.17
CA LEU A 42 -41.19 -16.09 0.99
C LEU A 42 -41.84 -14.93 0.23
N ASP A 43 -43.17 -14.82 0.25
CA ASP A 43 -43.85 -13.64 -0.29
C ASP A 43 -43.38 -12.36 0.42
N ASN A 44 -42.63 -11.54 -0.32
CA ASN A 44 -41.97 -10.34 0.19
C ASN A 44 -42.94 -9.18 0.49
N LYS A 45 -44.24 -9.33 0.20
CA LYS A 45 -45.28 -8.36 0.53
C LYS A 45 -45.97 -8.62 1.87
N LEU A 46 -45.67 -9.74 2.52
CA LEU A 46 -46.23 -10.05 3.84
C LEU A 46 -45.68 -9.10 4.90
N THR A 47 -46.58 -8.38 5.57
CA THR A 47 -46.26 -7.39 6.61
C THR A 47 -46.38 -7.95 8.04
N GLY A 48 -47.17 -9.00 8.22
CA GLY A 48 -47.39 -9.65 9.52
C GLY A 48 -46.20 -10.49 10.01
N ALA A 49 -46.39 -11.16 11.15
CA ALA A 49 -45.46 -12.17 11.64
C ALA A 49 -45.55 -13.43 10.76
N VAL A 50 -44.41 -13.99 10.38
CA VAL A 50 -44.32 -15.21 9.57
C VAL A 50 -43.67 -16.32 10.39
N THR A 51 -44.27 -17.51 10.39
CA THR A 51 -43.68 -18.71 10.99
C THR A 51 -43.32 -19.69 9.88
N ILE A 52 -42.05 -20.06 9.80
CA ILE A 52 -41.59 -21.14 8.93
C ILE A 52 -41.80 -22.45 9.71
N PRO A 53 -42.55 -23.43 9.17
CA PRO A 53 -42.86 -24.65 9.91
C PRO A 53 -41.66 -25.60 9.95
N GLU A 54 -41.55 -26.42 11.00
CA GLU A 54 -40.56 -27.51 11.07
C GLU A 54 -40.76 -28.56 9.98
N MET A 55 -42.03 -28.86 9.68
CA MET A 55 -42.46 -29.87 8.71
C MET A 55 -43.47 -29.27 7.74
N VAL A 56 -43.36 -29.64 6.47
CA VAL A 56 -44.34 -29.28 5.43
C VAL A 56 -44.82 -30.55 4.72
N ILE A 57 -46.12 -30.62 4.49
CA ILE A 57 -46.77 -31.75 3.81
C ILE A 57 -47.03 -31.35 2.37
N HIS A 58 -46.53 -32.13 1.41
CA HIS A 58 -46.83 -31.95 -0.01
C HIS A 58 -47.60 -33.16 -0.55
N ARG A 59 -48.63 -32.91 -1.37
CA ARG A 59 -49.50 -33.95 -1.97
C ARG A 59 -50.15 -34.91 -0.95
N GLY A 60 -50.36 -34.44 0.29
CA GLY A 60 -51.10 -35.17 1.33
C GLY A 60 -50.41 -36.40 1.93
N THR A 61 -49.23 -36.80 1.46
CA THR A 61 -48.49 -37.97 1.99
C THR A 61 -46.99 -37.74 2.19
N ASN A 62 -46.39 -36.75 1.53
CA ASN A 62 -44.94 -36.54 1.61
C ASN A 62 -44.65 -35.49 2.68
N ASN A 63 -44.03 -35.94 3.77
CA ASN A 63 -43.62 -35.09 4.88
C ASN A 63 -42.15 -34.70 4.68
N TYR A 64 -41.89 -33.40 4.58
CA TYR A 64 -40.54 -32.86 4.46
C TYR A 64 -40.18 -32.02 5.68
N THR A 65 -38.99 -32.26 6.23
CA THR A 65 -38.39 -31.42 7.27
C THR A 65 -37.77 -30.18 6.62
N VAL A 66 -38.06 -28.99 7.13
CA VAL A 66 -37.45 -27.75 6.68
C VAL A 66 -36.08 -27.61 7.34
N THR A 67 -35.01 -27.69 6.54
CA THR A 67 -33.63 -27.81 7.05
C THR A 67 -32.75 -26.59 6.76
N SER A 68 -33.14 -25.74 5.80
CA SER A 68 -32.37 -24.51 5.53
C SER A 68 -33.23 -23.37 4.97
N ILE A 69 -32.75 -22.14 5.13
CA ILE A 69 -33.25 -20.98 4.40
C ILE A 69 -32.36 -20.77 3.18
N GLY A 70 -32.96 -20.90 2.00
CA GLY A 70 -32.29 -20.87 0.70
C GLY A 70 -31.72 -19.52 0.31
N GLU A 71 -30.96 -19.50 -0.79
CA GLU A 71 -30.37 -18.27 -1.32
C GLU A 71 -31.46 -17.24 -1.65
N SER A 72 -31.33 -16.03 -1.09
CA SER A 72 -32.28 -14.93 -1.26
C SER A 72 -33.75 -15.23 -0.89
N ALA A 73 -34.02 -16.32 -0.16
CA ALA A 73 -35.38 -16.83 0.01
C ALA A 73 -36.33 -15.84 0.70
N CYS A 74 -35.84 -15.05 1.65
CA CYS A 74 -36.59 -14.03 2.37
C CYS A 74 -36.05 -12.62 2.08
N ARG A 75 -35.36 -12.42 0.96
CA ARG A 75 -34.72 -11.14 0.61
C ARG A 75 -35.77 -10.03 0.49
N TRP A 76 -35.45 -8.86 1.04
CA TRP A 76 -36.32 -7.68 1.08
C TRP A 76 -37.68 -7.92 1.73
N SER A 77 -37.78 -8.88 2.65
CA SER A 77 -39.03 -9.12 3.37
C SER A 77 -39.44 -7.89 4.18
N VAL A 78 -40.72 -7.54 4.07
CA VAL A 78 -41.36 -6.48 4.88
C VAL A 78 -42.08 -7.05 6.10
N ALA A 79 -41.91 -8.35 6.39
CA ALA A 79 -42.51 -9.00 7.55
C ALA A 79 -42.01 -8.34 8.84
N SER A 80 -42.94 -8.16 9.80
CA SER A 80 -42.61 -7.61 11.11
C SER A 80 -41.72 -8.53 11.95
N SER A 81 -41.84 -9.85 11.75
CA SER A 81 -40.96 -10.86 12.34
C SER A 81 -41.00 -12.16 11.52
N ILE A 82 -39.92 -12.94 11.59
CA ILE A 82 -39.83 -14.28 11.01
C ILE A 82 -39.34 -15.24 12.09
N SER A 83 -40.13 -16.27 12.39
CA SER A 83 -39.74 -17.38 13.27
C SER A 83 -39.16 -18.51 12.42
N ILE A 84 -37.93 -18.91 12.74
CA ILE A 84 -37.20 -20.01 12.08
C ILE A 84 -37.27 -21.25 12.99
N PRO A 85 -37.62 -22.43 12.46
CA PRO A 85 -37.71 -23.66 13.26
C PRO A 85 -36.33 -24.20 13.65
N GLU A 86 -36.27 -24.95 14.76
CA GLU A 86 -35.03 -25.55 15.29
C GLU A 86 -34.42 -26.62 14.36
N THR A 87 -35.18 -27.11 13.38
CA THR A 87 -34.70 -28.04 12.34
C THR A 87 -33.79 -27.38 11.30
N VAL A 88 -33.71 -26.05 11.27
CA VAL A 88 -32.86 -25.30 10.33
C VAL A 88 -31.43 -25.25 10.83
N ASP A 89 -30.50 -25.78 10.03
CA ASP A 89 -29.06 -25.79 10.33
C ASP A 89 -28.25 -24.79 9.49
N SER A 90 -28.86 -24.18 8.46
CA SER A 90 -28.18 -23.28 7.54
C SER A 90 -29.06 -22.14 7.05
N ILE A 91 -28.51 -20.92 7.09
CA ILE A 91 -29.06 -19.73 6.44
C ILE A 91 -28.12 -19.37 5.29
N LYS A 92 -28.58 -19.52 4.05
CA LYS A 92 -27.73 -19.37 2.86
C LYS A 92 -27.56 -17.92 2.43
N LYS A 93 -26.79 -17.73 1.35
CA LYS A 93 -26.41 -16.42 0.81
C LYS A 93 -27.61 -15.50 0.63
N SER A 94 -27.50 -14.27 1.13
CA SER A 94 -28.52 -13.22 0.99
C SER A 94 -29.92 -13.59 1.50
N ALA A 95 -30.08 -14.68 2.26
CA ALA A 95 -31.38 -15.25 2.65
C ALA A 95 -32.35 -14.19 3.20
N PHE A 96 -31.88 -13.26 4.02
CA PHE A 96 -32.67 -12.17 4.59
C PHE A 96 -32.19 -10.79 4.15
N SER A 97 -31.31 -10.67 3.16
CA SER A 97 -30.70 -9.38 2.78
C SER A 97 -31.75 -8.29 2.52
N GLY A 98 -31.58 -7.12 3.13
CA GLY A 98 -32.43 -5.95 2.99
C GLY A 98 -33.82 -6.05 3.65
N SER A 99 -34.07 -7.11 4.43
CA SER A 99 -35.32 -7.28 5.19
C SER A 99 -35.48 -6.20 6.27
N LYS A 100 -36.72 -5.93 6.69
CA LYS A 100 -37.05 -4.76 7.52
C LYS A 100 -37.19 -5.02 9.02
N PHE A 101 -37.11 -6.28 9.45
CA PHE A 101 -37.17 -6.63 10.86
C PHE A 101 -35.93 -6.15 11.62
N THR A 102 -36.12 -5.79 12.90
CA THR A 102 -35.06 -5.26 13.78
C THR A 102 -34.48 -6.31 14.73
N THR A 103 -35.11 -7.48 14.80
CA THR A 103 -34.70 -8.63 15.62
C THR A 103 -35.05 -9.92 14.89
N ILE A 104 -34.25 -10.96 15.10
CA ILE A 104 -34.55 -12.33 14.67
C ILE A 104 -33.94 -13.30 15.67
N ARG A 105 -34.67 -14.38 16.01
CA ARG A 105 -34.14 -15.47 16.81
C ARG A 105 -33.56 -16.52 15.87
N LEU A 106 -32.30 -16.88 16.07
CA LEU A 106 -31.64 -17.94 15.33
C LEU A 106 -31.89 -19.31 16.01
N PRO A 107 -32.07 -20.39 15.23
CA PRO A 107 -32.29 -21.73 15.79
C PRO A 107 -31.01 -22.28 16.41
N GLN A 108 -31.14 -23.04 17.50
CA GLN A 108 -30.06 -23.60 18.32
C GLN A 108 -29.29 -24.74 17.64
N ASN A 109 -29.77 -25.26 16.50
CA ASN A 109 -29.02 -26.20 15.66
C ASN A 109 -28.33 -25.51 14.47
N LEU A 110 -28.40 -24.17 14.37
CA LEU A 110 -27.79 -23.42 13.27
C LEU A 110 -26.28 -23.61 13.27
N ARG A 111 -25.70 -24.06 12.15
CA ARG A 111 -24.26 -24.25 11.97
C ARG A 111 -23.63 -23.20 11.05
N TYR A 112 -24.42 -22.62 10.14
CA TYR A 112 -23.90 -21.80 9.05
C TYR A 112 -24.74 -20.54 8.79
N ILE A 113 -24.06 -19.39 8.75
CA ILE A 113 -24.62 -18.11 8.30
C ILE A 113 -23.86 -17.66 7.04
N GLY A 114 -24.54 -17.74 5.90
CA GLY A 114 -23.95 -17.54 4.58
C GLY A 114 -23.69 -16.09 4.19
N PRO A 115 -23.02 -15.87 3.04
CA PRO A 115 -22.61 -14.55 2.62
C PRO A 115 -23.78 -13.59 2.48
N TYR A 116 -23.66 -12.35 2.96
CA TYR A 116 -24.74 -11.36 2.90
C TYR A 116 -26.07 -11.78 3.55
N ALA A 117 -26.13 -12.86 4.34
CA ALA A 117 -27.39 -13.44 4.86
C ALA A 117 -28.32 -12.39 5.49
N PHE A 118 -27.77 -11.47 6.28
CA PHE A 118 -28.47 -10.36 6.94
C PHE A 118 -27.95 -8.98 6.50
N SER A 119 -27.28 -8.88 5.35
CA SER A 119 -26.78 -7.60 4.84
C SER A 119 -27.92 -6.60 4.68
N ALA A 120 -27.69 -5.35 5.11
CA ALA A 120 -28.66 -4.25 5.08
C ALA A 120 -29.98 -4.51 5.84
N CYS A 121 -29.97 -5.41 6.83
CA CYS A 121 -31.07 -5.54 7.79
C CYS A 121 -30.90 -4.52 8.93
N PRO A 122 -31.97 -3.85 9.41
CA PRO A 122 -31.90 -2.91 10.52
C PRO A 122 -31.87 -3.64 11.88
N LEU A 123 -31.15 -4.76 11.97
CA LEU A 123 -30.99 -5.52 13.20
C LEU A 123 -30.36 -4.62 14.27
N THR A 124 -30.86 -4.73 15.49
CA THR A 124 -30.35 -3.98 16.65
C THR A 124 -29.51 -4.85 17.58
N ALA A 125 -29.86 -6.13 17.67
CA ALA A 125 -29.12 -7.16 18.39
C ALA A 125 -29.18 -8.50 17.65
N ILE A 126 -28.16 -9.33 17.81
CA ILE A 126 -28.16 -10.72 17.35
C ILE A 126 -27.42 -11.61 18.35
N GLU A 127 -28.04 -12.73 18.72
CA GLU A 127 -27.41 -13.82 19.47
C GLU A 127 -27.08 -14.92 18.46
N VAL A 128 -25.79 -15.16 18.23
CA VAL A 128 -25.32 -16.23 17.35
C VAL A 128 -25.24 -17.52 18.17
N PRO A 129 -26.01 -18.57 17.87
CA PRO A 129 -26.02 -19.81 18.65
C PRO A 129 -24.64 -20.48 18.71
N ALA A 130 -24.35 -21.19 19.81
CA ALA A 130 -23.06 -21.85 20.04
C ALA A 130 -22.73 -22.98 19.03
N THR A 131 -23.72 -23.45 18.28
CA THR A 131 -23.53 -24.43 17.20
C THR A 131 -23.02 -23.82 15.91
N VAL A 132 -23.02 -22.49 15.77
CA VAL A 132 -22.57 -21.81 14.55
C VAL A 132 -21.05 -21.91 14.44
N GLU A 133 -20.58 -22.52 13.35
CA GLU A 133 -19.16 -22.70 13.09
C GLU A 133 -18.61 -21.61 12.15
N THR A 134 -19.47 -21.04 11.31
CA THR A 134 -19.07 -20.08 10.28
C THR A 134 -20.07 -18.93 10.14
N ILE A 135 -19.54 -17.71 10.21
CA ILE A 135 -20.19 -16.48 9.75
C ILE A 135 -19.45 -16.03 8.49
N SER A 136 -20.06 -16.19 7.33
CA SER A 136 -19.41 -15.89 6.05
C SER A 136 -19.35 -14.39 5.72
N ASP A 137 -18.64 -14.07 4.64
CA ASP A 137 -18.45 -12.75 4.07
C ASP A 137 -19.71 -11.89 4.06
N HIS A 138 -19.60 -10.67 4.61
CA HIS A 138 -20.66 -9.66 4.57
C HIS A 138 -21.97 -10.11 5.25
N ALA A 139 -21.99 -11.19 6.04
CA ALA A 139 -23.20 -11.78 6.63
C ALA A 139 -24.07 -10.74 7.35
N PHE A 140 -23.47 -9.82 8.10
CA PHE A 140 -24.16 -8.73 8.81
C PHE A 140 -23.69 -7.34 8.32
N PHE A 141 -23.40 -7.22 7.02
CA PHE A 141 -22.93 -5.96 6.42
C PHE A 141 -23.94 -4.82 6.62
N GLY A 142 -23.52 -3.81 7.37
CA GLY A 142 -24.34 -2.68 7.82
C GLY A 142 -24.18 -1.41 6.97
N SER A 143 -24.66 -0.30 7.53
CA SER A 143 -24.65 1.03 6.91
C SER A 143 -23.73 1.98 7.66
N THR A 144 -22.80 2.63 6.97
CA THR A 144 -21.88 3.62 7.56
C THR A 144 -22.53 4.96 7.89
N THR A 145 -23.75 5.20 7.39
CA THR A 145 -24.51 6.45 7.60
C THR A 145 -25.62 6.29 8.64
N LYS A 146 -26.20 5.10 8.77
CA LYS A 146 -27.22 4.77 9.78
C LYS A 146 -27.00 3.34 10.32
N PRO A 147 -25.95 3.10 11.10
CA PRO A 147 -25.66 1.78 11.65
C PRO A 147 -26.70 1.42 12.73
N THR A 148 -27.12 0.15 12.80
CA THR A 148 -28.17 -0.30 13.75
C THR A 148 -27.74 -1.43 14.68
N LEU A 149 -26.93 -2.38 14.20
CA LEU A 149 -26.56 -3.57 14.98
C LEU A 149 -25.62 -3.17 16.11
N ALA A 150 -26.15 -3.03 17.31
CA ALA A 150 -25.44 -2.47 18.47
C ALA A 150 -24.91 -3.54 19.42
N THR A 151 -25.55 -4.71 19.45
CA THR A 151 -25.18 -5.83 20.34
C THR A 151 -25.04 -7.11 19.54
N ILE A 152 -23.96 -7.84 19.78
CA ILE A 152 -23.76 -9.19 19.25
C ILE A 152 -23.21 -10.09 20.34
N THR A 153 -23.69 -11.33 20.38
CA THR A 153 -23.09 -12.39 21.20
C THR A 153 -22.54 -13.47 20.28
N LEU A 154 -21.26 -13.80 20.46
CA LEU A 154 -20.56 -14.89 19.80
C LEU A 154 -20.16 -15.92 20.86
N HIS A 155 -20.05 -17.19 20.48
CA HIS A 155 -19.77 -18.29 21.40
C HIS A 155 -18.62 -19.17 20.92
N GLU A 156 -18.03 -19.92 21.86
CA GLU A 156 -17.05 -20.96 21.57
C GLU A 156 -17.61 -22.00 20.60
N GLY A 157 -16.79 -22.44 19.66
CA GLY A 157 -17.20 -23.30 18.54
C GLY A 157 -17.20 -22.56 17.20
N LEU A 158 -17.27 -21.24 17.21
CA LEU A 158 -17.11 -20.39 16.02
C LEU A 158 -15.67 -20.48 15.51
N LYS A 159 -15.50 -20.91 14.26
CA LYS A 159 -14.18 -21.11 13.64
C LYS A 159 -13.79 -19.97 12.69
N GLU A 160 -14.79 -19.38 12.02
CA GLU A 160 -14.57 -18.45 10.92
C GLU A 160 -15.52 -17.25 10.99
N ILE A 161 -14.94 -16.05 10.82
CA ILE A 161 -15.64 -14.78 10.61
C ILE A 161 -15.08 -14.17 9.33
N GLY A 162 -15.88 -14.21 8.27
CA GLY A 162 -15.47 -13.83 6.92
C GLY A 162 -15.32 -12.32 6.70
N ILE A 163 -14.93 -11.98 5.47
CA ILE A 163 -14.60 -10.62 5.04
C ILE A 163 -15.78 -9.68 5.29
N ALA A 164 -15.51 -8.54 5.93
CA ALA A 164 -16.51 -7.49 6.16
C ALA A 164 -17.80 -7.97 6.85
N ALA A 165 -17.76 -9.08 7.61
CA ALA A 165 -18.94 -9.69 8.21
C ALA A 165 -19.77 -8.71 9.06
N PHE A 166 -19.12 -7.78 9.77
CA PHE A 166 -19.77 -6.77 10.63
C PHE A 166 -19.50 -5.33 10.17
N TYR A 167 -19.10 -5.12 8.92
CA TYR A 167 -18.80 -3.79 8.37
C TYR A 167 -19.92 -2.79 8.68
N GLY A 168 -19.55 -1.58 9.13
CA GLY A 168 -20.50 -0.49 9.36
C GLY A 168 -21.59 -0.81 10.40
N SER A 169 -21.29 -1.67 11.38
CA SER A 169 -22.22 -1.97 12.48
C SER A 169 -22.13 -0.92 13.60
N ALA A 170 -23.17 -0.84 14.43
CA ALA A 170 -23.22 0.01 15.61
C ALA A 170 -22.64 -0.68 16.87
N ILE A 171 -21.98 -1.83 16.71
CA ILE A 171 -21.47 -2.68 17.79
C ILE A 171 -20.62 -1.83 18.73
N VAL A 172 -20.89 -1.94 20.03
CA VAL A 172 -20.18 -1.18 21.07
C VAL A 172 -19.06 -2.00 21.69
N GLU A 173 -19.30 -3.29 21.88
CA GLU A 173 -18.38 -4.25 22.46
C GLU A 173 -18.55 -5.59 21.74
N VAL A 174 -17.45 -6.30 21.53
CA VAL A 174 -17.47 -7.67 21.02
C VAL A 174 -16.35 -8.48 21.66
N GLU A 175 -16.67 -9.72 22.01
CA GLU A 175 -15.70 -10.74 22.39
C GLU A 175 -15.57 -11.72 21.24
N ILE A 176 -14.34 -11.88 20.73
CA ILE A 176 -14.03 -12.85 19.68
C ILE A 176 -13.73 -14.19 20.38
N PRO A 177 -14.49 -15.27 20.11
CA PRO A 177 -14.29 -16.56 20.77
C PRO A 177 -12.88 -17.12 20.59
N SER A 178 -12.39 -17.89 21.55
CA SER A 178 -11.02 -18.44 21.53
C SER A 178 -10.78 -19.44 20.38
N THR A 179 -11.84 -20.03 19.84
CA THR A 179 -11.79 -20.90 18.66
C THR A 179 -11.52 -20.16 17.34
N VAL A 180 -11.64 -18.83 17.30
CA VAL A 180 -11.36 -18.02 16.11
C VAL A 180 -9.86 -17.73 16.04
N THR A 181 -9.19 -18.34 15.07
CA THR A 181 -7.72 -18.23 14.91
C THR A 181 -7.28 -17.07 14.02
N LYS A 182 -8.20 -16.46 13.28
CA LYS A 182 -7.95 -15.34 12.35
C LYS A 182 -9.15 -14.41 12.26
N LEU A 183 -8.89 -13.11 12.12
CA LEU A 183 -9.88 -12.14 11.67
C LEU A 183 -9.55 -11.74 10.23
N ASP A 184 -10.53 -11.86 9.33
CA ASP A 184 -10.35 -11.53 7.92
C ASP A 184 -10.35 -10.02 7.64
N LYS A 185 -10.19 -9.68 6.36
CA LYS A 185 -10.21 -8.31 5.86
C LYS A 185 -11.50 -7.59 6.26
N SER A 186 -11.34 -6.38 6.80
CA SER A 186 -12.41 -5.40 7.03
C SER A 186 -13.57 -5.85 7.94
N VAL A 187 -13.40 -6.90 8.77
CA VAL A 187 -14.48 -7.49 9.59
C VAL A 187 -15.30 -6.44 10.35
N PHE A 188 -14.65 -5.46 11.00
CA PHE A 188 -15.29 -4.36 11.73
C PHE A 188 -14.99 -2.97 11.12
N LEU A 189 -14.63 -2.90 9.83
CA LEU A 189 -14.39 -1.62 9.15
C LEU A 189 -15.62 -0.71 9.28
N HIS A 190 -15.40 0.55 9.66
CA HIS A 190 -16.42 1.57 9.93
C HIS A 190 -17.38 1.28 11.11
N CYS A 191 -17.04 0.38 12.03
CA CYS A 191 -17.76 0.22 13.30
C CYS A 191 -17.45 1.39 14.27
N LYS A 192 -17.91 2.60 13.93
CA LYS A 192 -17.58 3.86 14.64
C LYS A 192 -18.04 3.90 16.11
N SER A 193 -18.95 3.01 16.50
CA SER A 193 -19.42 2.88 17.88
C SER A 193 -18.57 1.93 18.73
N LEU A 194 -17.72 1.12 18.11
CA LEU A 194 -16.93 0.08 18.77
C LEU A 194 -15.94 0.72 19.74
N LYS A 195 -16.07 0.36 21.02
CA LYS A 195 -15.24 0.87 22.12
C LYS A 195 -14.25 -0.17 22.64
N LYS A 196 -14.68 -1.44 22.64
CA LYS A 196 -13.95 -2.55 23.26
C LYS A 196 -14.00 -3.78 22.37
N VAL A 197 -12.85 -4.43 22.23
CA VAL A 197 -12.71 -5.72 21.57
C VAL A 197 -11.89 -6.63 22.47
N ILE A 198 -12.47 -7.76 22.85
CA ILE A 198 -11.75 -8.82 23.58
C ILE A 198 -11.24 -9.82 22.54
N LEU A 199 -9.92 -9.97 22.49
CA LEU A 199 -9.22 -10.95 21.67
C LEU A 199 -8.57 -11.98 22.60
N HIS A 200 -8.65 -13.25 22.24
CA HIS A 200 -8.11 -14.35 23.04
C HIS A 200 -6.83 -14.96 22.46
N GLU A 201 -6.09 -15.67 23.30
CA GLU A 201 -4.97 -16.50 22.88
C GLU A 201 -5.43 -17.57 21.88
N GLY A 202 -4.62 -17.84 20.86
CA GLY A 202 -4.96 -18.67 19.71
C GLY A 202 -5.20 -17.86 18.43
N LEU A 203 -5.52 -16.57 18.55
CA LEU A 203 -5.58 -15.66 17.40
C LEU A 203 -4.17 -15.43 16.84
N THR A 204 -3.99 -15.70 15.55
CA THR A 204 -2.68 -15.65 14.86
C THR A 204 -2.56 -14.51 13.86
N SER A 205 -3.66 -14.01 13.29
CA SER A 205 -3.62 -12.92 12.31
C SER A 205 -4.86 -12.04 12.35
N ILE A 206 -4.65 -10.74 12.11
CA ILE A 206 -5.72 -9.76 11.87
C ILE A 206 -5.50 -9.16 10.49
N GLY A 207 -6.46 -9.36 9.59
CA GLY A 207 -6.39 -8.96 8.19
C GLY A 207 -6.61 -7.47 7.94
N ASP A 208 -6.41 -7.07 6.68
CA ASP A 208 -6.40 -5.66 6.26
C ASP A 208 -7.65 -4.90 6.70
N GLY A 209 -7.46 -3.73 7.31
CA GLY A 209 -8.52 -2.82 7.72
C GLY A 209 -9.55 -3.41 8.69
N ALA A 210 -9.25 -4.52 9.39
CA ALA A 210 -10.21 -5.22 10.23
C ALA A 210 -10.89 -4.31 11.28
N PHE A 211 -10.18 -3.31 11.80
CA PHE A 211 -10.70 -2.31 12.75
C PHE A 211 -10.53 -0.87 12.23
N ASN A 212 -10.43 -0.68 10.91
CA ASN A 212 -10.27 0.65 10.33
C ASN A 212 -11.52 1.49 10.60
N ASN A 213 -11.30 2.75 10.98
CA ASN A 213 -12.32 3.74 11.29
C ASN A 213 -13.28 3.32 12.43
N CYS A 214 -12.76 2.54 13.39
CA CYS A 214 -13.39 2.29 14.69
C CYS A 214 -13.05 3.44 15.65
N GLN A 215 -13.62 4.63 15.37
CA GLN A 215 -13.19 5.89 15.98
C GLN A 215 -13.31 5.98 17.51
N LYS A 216 -14.09 5.10 18.14
CA LYS A 216 -14.26 5.04 19.60
C LYS A 216 -13.46 3.91 20.28
N LEU A 217 -12.69 3.12 19.52
CA LEU A 217 -11.96 1.99 20.05
C LEU A 217 -10.86 2.47 20.98
N THR A 218 -10.95 2.06 22.24
CA THR A 218 -10.02 2.45 23.32
C THR A 218 -9.45 1.24 24.06
N ASP A 219 -10.24 0.17 24.15
CA ASP A 219 -9.90 -1.04 24.88
C ASP A 219 -9.71 -2.20 23.89
N ILE A 220 -8.44 -2.45 23.55
CA ILE A 220 -8.02 -3.60 22.78
C ILE A 220 -6.62 -4.01 23.25
N THR A 221 -6.44 -5.30 23.49
CA THR A 221 -5.14 -5.90 23.80
C THR A 221 -4.82 -6.94 22.75
N LEU A 222 -3.63 -6.85 22.16
CA LEU A 222 -3.15 -7.85 21.20
C LEU A 222 -2.70 -9.11 21.96
N PRO A 223 -3.22 -10.31 21.63
CA PRO A 223 -2.88 -11.54 22.35
C PRO A 223 -1.45 -12.00 22.06
N SER A 224 -0.89 -12.80 22.96
CA SER A 224 0.51 -13.26 22.89
C SER A 224 0.78 -14.31 21.80
N THR A 225 -0.26 -14.81 21.13
CA THR A 225 -0.16 -15.67 19.94
C THR A 225 -0.18 -14.91 18.61
N LEU A 226 -0.47 -13.61 18.62
CA LEU A 226 -0.67 -12.84 17.39
C LEU A 226 0.63 -12.71 16.60
N LYS A 227 0.63 -13.14 15.33
CA LYS A 227 1.81 -13.13 14.46
C LYS A 227 1.80 -11.99 13.45
N THR A 228 0.65 -11.68 12.88
CA THR A 228 0.55 -10.71 11.78
C THR A 228 -0.57 -9.69 11.98
N LEU A 229 -0.26 -8.44 11.61
CA LEU A 229 -1.20 -7.34 11.43
C LEU A 229 -1.16 -6.89 9.96
N GLY A 230 -2.31 -6.91 9.29
CA GLY A 230 -2.44 -6.46 7.90
C GLY A 230 -2.35 -4.94 7.74
N THR A 231 -2.59 -4.50 6.50
CA THR A 231 -2.56 -3.08 6.12
C THR A 231 -3.72 -2.34 6.77
N GLU A 232 -3.49 -1.14 7.31
CA GLU A 232 -4.53 -0.24 7.83
C GLU A 232 -5.43 -0.80 8.96
N VAL A 233 -5.00 -1.84 9.70
CA VAL A 233 -5.85 -2.53 10.70
C VAL A 233 -6.53 -1.56 11.67
N PHE A 234 -5.84 -0.56 12.18
CA PHE A 234 -6.34 0.46 13.10
C PHE A 234 -6.29 1.89 12.51
N LEU A 235 -6.32 2.01 11.18
CA LEU A 235 -6.34 3.32 10.51
C LEU A 235 -7.55 4.13 10.99
N ASN A 236 -7.37 5.44 11.25
CA ASN A 236 -8.40 6.38 11.71
C ASN A 236 -9.08 6.01 13.04
N ASN A 237 -8.41 5.26 13.91
CA ASN A 237 -8.89 4.97 15.26
C ASN A 237 -8.55 6.11 16.22
N ALA A 238 -9.31 7.21 16.09
CA ALA A 238 -9.05 8.48 16.78
C ALA A 238 -9.06 8.42 18.32
N ALA A 239 -9.64 7.38 18.93
CA ALA A 239 -9.62 7.19 20.38
C ALA A 239 -8.52 6.23 20.88
N LEU A 240 -7.81 5.52 19.98
CA LEU A 240 -6.75 4.60 20.36
C LEU A 240 -5.49 5.39 20.71
N THR A 241 -5.09 5.34 21.99
CA THR A 241 -3.99 6.15 22.54
C THR A 241 -2.75 5.36 22.92
N LYS A 242 -2.88 4.05 23.09
CA LYS A 242 -1.79 3.15 23.47
C LYS A 242 -1.90 1.82 22.75
N ILE A 243 -0.76 1.21 22.46
CA ILE A 243 -0.69 -0.16 21.95
C ILE A 243 0.55 -0.86 22.50
N ASN A 244 0.41 -2.15 22.81
CA ASN A 244 1.51 -3.04 23.17
C ASN A 244 1.71 -4.09 22.08
N ILE A 245 2.91 -4.16 21.52
CA ILE A 245 3.30 -5.15 20.52
C ILE A 245 3.69 -6.46 21.24
N PRO A 246 2.99 -7.59 21.00
CA PRO A 246 3.20 -8.83 21.74
C PRO A 246 4.50 -9.53 21.33
N ALA A 247 5.00 -10.45 22.16
CA ALA A 247 6.24 -11.20 21.93
C ALA A 247 6.27 -11.94 20.58
N SER A 248 5.12 -12.45 20.15
CA SER A 248 4.96 -13.25 18.94
C SER A 248 4.83 -12.46 17.65
N LEU A 249 4.68 -11.12 17.70
CA LEU A 249 4.41 -10.37 16.48
C LEU A 249 5.62 -10.44 15.54
N GLU A 250 5.41 -11.08 14.39
CA GLU A 250 6.37 -11.29 13.33
C GLU A 250 6.30 -10.15 12.30
N SER A 251 5.09 -9.66 12.06
CA SER A 251 4.79 -8.82 10.91
C SER A 251 3.67 -7.81 11.19
N MET A 252 3.84 -6.61 10.63
CA MET A 252 2.88 -5.51 10.55
C MET A 252 3.06 -4.80 9.21
N ASP A 253 1.96 -4.62 8.48
CA ASP A 253 1.94 -3.93 7.19
C ASP A 253 1.64 -2.42 7.34
N GLU A 254 1.60 -1.72 6.20
CA GLU A 254 1.58 -0.26 6.12
C GLU A 254 0.37 0.38 6.78
N SER A 255 0.56 1.59 7.29
CA SER A 255 -0.50 2.47 7.82
C SER A 255 -1.35 1.86 8.92
N CYS A 256 -0.85 0.83 9.61
CA CYS A 256 -1.59 0.08 10.62
C CYS A 256 -2.27 0.99 11.66
N PHE A 257 -1.62 2.08 12.07
CA PHE A 257 -2.16 3.03 13.06
C PHE A 257 -2.30 4.47 12.55
N GLY A 258 -2.23 4.70 11.23
CA GLY A 258 -2.32 6.05 10.67
C GLY A 258 -3.61 6.76 11.07
N GLY A 259 -3.55 8.04 11.40
CA GLY A 259 -4.75 8.80 11.83
C GLY A 259 -5.34 8.40 13.19
N SER A 260 -4.65 7.59 13.98
CA SER A 260 -5.00 7.33 15.38
C SER A 260 -4.50 8.45 16.32
N SER A 261 -4.72 8.29 17.63
CA SER A 261 -4.23 9.23 18.66
C SER A 261 -3.14 8.62 19.54
N LEU A 262 -2.32 7.71 18.99
CA LEU A 262 -1.27 7.05 19.74
C LEU A 262 -0.33 8.06 20.42
N THR A 263 -0.18 7.92 21.72
CA THR A 263 0.81 8.63 22.55
C THR A 263 1.89 7.68 23.07
N THR A 264 1.54 6.40 23.23
CA THR A 264 2.41 5.38 23.83
C THR A 264 2.44 4.13 22.98
N ILE A 265 3.63 3.66 22.67
CA ILE A 265 3.88 2.38 22.01
C ILE A 265 4.87 1.60 22.87
N THR A 266 4.51 0.37 23.24
CA THR A 266 5.40 -0.55 23.96
C THR A 266 5.58 -1.83 23.18
N VAL A 267 6.69 -2.53 23.43
CA VAL A 267 6.99 -3.83 22.83
C VAL A 267 7.34 -4.79 23.95
N ASP A 268 6.78 -5.99 23.90
CA ASP A 268 7.15 -7.08 24.79
C ASP A 268 8.67 -7.36 24.68
N PRO A 269 9.43 -7.44 25.78
CA PRO A 269 10.88 -7.67 25.75
C PRO A 269 11.30 -8.93 24.99
N ALA A 270 10.45 -9.95 24.90
CA ALA A 270 10.72 -11.18 24.18
C ALA A 270 10.49 -11.07 22.66
N ASN A 271 9.93 -9.96 22.15
CA ASN A 271 9.73 -9.77 20.72
C ASN A 271 11.06 -9.74 19.95
N GLN A 272 11.17 -10.57 18.92
CA GLN A 272 12.38 -10.77 18.11
C GLN A 272 12.47 -9.88 16.86
N ASN A 273 11.39 -9.17 16.50
CA ASN A 273 11.27 -8.43 15.24
C ASN A 273 11.19 -6.93 15.41
N PHE A 274 10.68 -6.46 16.55
CA PHE A 274 10.45 -5.04 16.84
C PHE A 274 11.18 -4.57 18.10
N VAL A 275 11.37 -3.26 18.20
CA VAL A 275 11.97 -2.56 19.33
C VAL A 275 11.44 -1.14 19.39
N VAL A 276 11.30 -0.58 20.59
CA VAL A 276 11.00 0.85 20.78
C VAL A 276 12.29 1.58 21.10
N LYS A 277 12.51 2.71 20.42
CA LYS A 277 13.55 3.68 20.74
C LYS A 277 12.90 5.05 20.87
N ASP A 278 13.08 5.71 22.01
CA ASP A 278 12.55 7.06 22.27
C ASP A 278 11.04 7.19 21.99
N GLY A 279 10.28 6.13 22.32
CA GLY A 279 8.82 6.05 22.09
C GLY A 279 8.40 5.65 20.67
N VAL A 280 9.33 5.58 19.71
CA VAL A 280 9.08 5.22 18.31
C VAL A 280 9.37 3.74 18.08
N LEU A 281 8.48 3.07 17.35
CA LEU A 281 8.59 1.66 16.99
C LEU A 281 9.48 1.48 15.76
N TYR A 282 10.43 0.57 15.86
CA TYR A 282 11.30 0.12 14.78
C TYR A 282 11.25 -1.39 14.63
N THR A 283 11.70 -1.89 13.48
CA THR A 283 12.22 -3.25 13.37
C THR A 283 13.56 -3.37 14.13
N LYS A 284 13.93 -4.60 14.55
CA LYS A 284 15.20 -4.85 15.24
C LYS A 284 16.40 -4.31 14.46
N GLY A 285 17.39 -3.80 15.19
CA GLY A 285 18.55 -3.13 14.60
C GLY A 285 18.22 -1.77 13.98
N TYR A 286 17.04 -1.21 14.32
CA TYR A 286 16.56 0.11 13.91
C TYR A 286 16.49 0.29 12.39
N LYS A 287 16.22 -0.78 11.64
CA LYS A 287 16.33 -0.78 10.18
C LYS A 287 15.18 -0.08 9.47
N VAL A 288 13.97 -0.16 10.01
CA VAL A 288 12.79 0.50 9.47
C VAL A 288 12.01 1.13 10.62
N LEU A 289 11.70 2.42 10.50
CA LEU A 289 10.78 3.12 11.40
C LEU A 289 9.35 2.73 11.03
N GLN A 290 8.67 2.03 11.95
CA GLN A 290 7.37 1.42 11.70
C GLN A 290 6.21 2.33 12.11
N GLN A 291 6.28 2.93 13.30
CA GLN A 291 5.21 3.76 13.83
C GLN A 291 5.76 4.71 14.89
N ALA A 292 5.44 6.00 14.77
CA ALA A 292 5.69 6.96 15.83
C ALA A 292 4.42 7.20 16.67
N PRO A 293 4.56 7.72 17.90
CA PRO A 293 3.46 8.42 18.57
C PRO A 293 2.94 9.53 17.65
N LEU A 294 1.63 9.56 17.43
CA LEU A 294 0.97 10.56 16.61
C LEU A 294 0.57 11.80 17.41
N LYS A 295 0.55 11.70 18.74
CA LYS A 295 0.27 12.80 19.67
C LYS A 295 1.43 12.96 20.66
N GLY A 296 1.77 14.21 20.96
CA GLY A 296 2.84 14.55 21.91
C GLY A 296 4.27 14.51 21.36
N LEU A 297 4.53 13.87 20.21
CA LEU A 297 5.84 13.91 19.54
C LEU A 297 5.90 15.07 18.53
N LYS A 298 6.71 16.08 18.84
CA LYS A 298 6.87 17.30 18.01
C LYS A 298 8.10 17.29 17.12
N THR A 299 9.18 16.71 17.60
CA THR A 299 10.43 16.59 16.86
C THR A 299 11.00 15.20 17.05
N TYR A 300 11.76 14.73 16.07
CA TYR A 300 12.37 13.42 16.15
C TYR A 300 13.64 13.32 15.31
N GLU A 301 14.66 12.63 15.83
CA GLU A 301 15.89 12.29 15.10
C GLU A 301 15.91 10.79 14.84
N VAL A 302 15.90 10.42 13.56
CA VAL A 302 15.86 9.02 13.14
C VAL A 302 17.22 8.36 13.38
N ASP A 303 17.20 7.14 13.92
CA ASP A 303 18.42 6.34 14.15
C ASP A 303 19.28 6.23 12.89
N SER A 304 20.60 6.31 13.05
CA SER A 304 21.54 6.26 11.93
C SER A 304 21.46 4.94 11.15
N ASN A 305 21.04 3.83 11.77
CA ASN A 305 20.89 2.54 11.10
C ASN A 305 19.61 2.42 10.27
N CYS A 306 18.71 3.39 10.36
CA CYS A 306 17.43 3.38 9.67
C CYS A 306 17.62 3.53 8.17
N LEU A 307 17.04 2.59 7.43
CA LEU A 307 17.08 2.53 5.97
C LEU A 307 15.78 3.04 5.34
N GLY A 308 14.68 3.05 6.09
CA GLY A 308 13.40 3.51 5.54
C GLY A 308 12.36 3.86 6.59
N ILE A 309 11.39 4.66 6.15
CA ILE A 309 10.21 5.05 6.92
C ILE A 309 9.02 4.29 6.33
N ALA A 310 8.34 3.48 7.14
CA ALA A 310 7.18 2.70 6.69
C ALA A 310 5.99 3.60 6.34
N GLY A 311 5.09 3.08 5.51
CA GLY A 311 3.86 3.78 5.15
C GLY A 311 3.01 4.10 6.40
N GLY A 312 2.48 5.32 6.43
CA GLY A 312 1.66 5.84 7.53
C GLY A 312 2.35 6.05 8.89
N ALA A 313 3.68 5.90 8.99
CA ALA A 313 4.40 5.94 10.27
C ALA A 313 4.19 7.23 11.10
N PHE A 314 3.91 8.35 10.43
CA PHE A 314 3.60 9.66 11.01
C PHE A 314 2.27 10.23 10.50
N TRP A 315 1.39 9.42 9.91
CA TRP A 315 0.12 9.89 9.34
C TRP A 315 -0.76 10.54 10.42
N GLY A 316 -1.05 11.83 10.26
CA GLY A 316 -1.90 12.61 11.16
C GLY A 316 -1.19 13.03 12.44
N SER A 317 0.14 12.90 12.48
CA SER A 317 0.94 13.21 13.66
C SER A 317 1.07 14.71 13.92
N GLU A 318 1.34 15.03 15.18
CA GLU A 318 1.71 16.38 15.63
C GLU A 318 3.16 16.77 15.34
N LEU A 319 3.92 15.91 14.63
CA LEU A 319 5.31 16.12 14.28
C LEU A 319 5.49 17.38 13.43
N GLU A 320 6.38 18.28 13.83
CA GLU A 320 6.63 19.56 13.17
C GLU A 320 7.97 19.61 12.44
N SER A 321 8.96 18.83 12.90
CA SER A 321 10.28 18.70 12.28
C SER A 321 10.85 17.31 12.49
N ILE A 322 11.59 16.80 11.51
CA ILE A 322 12.27 15.51 11.57
C ILE A 322 13.66 15.62 10.97
N LYS A 323 14.65 15.03 11.64
CA LYS A 323 15.98 14.83 11.11
C LYS A 323 16.13 13.38 10.65
N LEU A 324 16.26 13.20 9.34
CA LEU A 324 16.45 11.87 8.75
C LEU A 324 17.94 11.50 8.77
N SER A 325 18.23 10.21 8.96
CA SER A 325 19.58 9.67 8.76
C SER A 325 19.93 9.64 7.28
N ASP A 326 21.17 9.93 6.91
CA ASP A 326 21.69 9.80 5.53
C ASP A 326 21.58 8.39 4.95
N ASN A 327 21.38 7.37 5.79
CA ASN A 327 21.15 5.99 5.37
C ASN A 327 19.70 5.72 4.94
N VAL A 328 18.77 6.65 5.16
CA VAL A 328 17.39 6.51 4.71
C VAL A 328 17.35 6.59 3.18
N VAL A 329 16.89 5.50 2.57
CA VAL A 329 16.78 5.35 1.11
C VAL A 329 15.33 5.40 0.61
N ALA A 330 14.35 5.16 1.50
CA ALA A 330 12.94 5.08 1.12
C ALA A 330 11.99 5.67 2.17
N ILE A 331 10.94 6.34 1.69
CA ILE A 331 9.81 6.83 2.47
C ILE A 331 8.52 6.24 1.85
N GLY A 332 7.76 5.48 2.63
CA GLY A 332 6.59 4.73 2.16
C GLY A 332 5.30 5.55 2.01
N TYR A 333 4.25 4.86 1.55
CA TYR A 333 2.94 5.44 1.27
C TYR A 333 2.38 6.25 2.44
N GLY A 334 2.02 7.51 2.19
CA GLY A 334 1.42 8.36 3.22
C GLY A 334 2.22 8.51 4.51
N ALA A 335 3.54 8.28 4.50
CA ALA A 335 4.38 8.25 5.71
C ALA A 335 4.18 9.47 6.62
N PHE A 336 4.01 10.67 6.05
CA PHE A 336 3.75 11.94 6.75
C PHE A 336 2.39 12.56 6.41
N LEU A 337 1.46 11.79 5.82
CA LEU A 337 0.15 12.26 5.38
C LEU A 337 -0.60 12.96 6.51
N GLY A 338 -0.97 14.24 6.31
CA GLY A 338 -1.70 15.04 7.30
C GLY A 338 -0.93 15.37 8.57
N SER A 339 0.39 15.14 8.60
CA SER A 339 1.22 15.54 9.74
C SER A 339 1.41 17.06 9.82
N GLN A 340 1.87 17.54 10.97
CA GLN A 340 2.19 18.97 11.17
C GLN A 340 3.56 19.39 10.62
N LEU A 341 4.18 18.56 9.78
CA LEU A 341 5.57 18.70 9.34
C LEU A 341 5.75 19.99 8.51
N LYS A 342 6.71 20.83 8.93
CA LYS A 342 6.98 22.14 8.31
C LYS A 342 8.25 22.16 7.46
N SER A 343 9.21 21.28 7.78
CA SER A 343 10.53 21.23 7.15
C SER A 343 11.10 19.82 7.29
N ILE A 344 11.95 19.43 6.34
CA ILE A 344 12.67 18.17 6.33
C ILE A 344 14.06 18.39 5.75
N GLU A 345 15.07 17.81 6.40
CA GLU A 345 16.40 17.69 5.82
C GLU A 345 16.45 16.38 5.03
N TRP A 346 16.71 16.48 3.73
CA TRP A 346 16.70 15.31 2.86
C TRP A 346 17.96 14.47 3.06
N PRO A 347 17.81 13.14 3.20
CA PRO A 347 18.96 12.25 3.33
C PRO A 347 19.66 12.08 1.99
N LYS A 348 21.00 12.02 2.02
CA LYS A 348 21.85 11.95 0.82
C LYS A 348 21.57 10.77 -0.11
N ARG A 349 20.99 9.68 0.41
CA ARG A 349 20.75 8.43 -0.33
C ARG A 349 19.28 8.17 -0.61
N LEU A 350 18.40 9.16 -0.41
CA LEU A 350 16.98 8.99 -0.69
C LEU A 350 16.77 8.67 -2.17
N SER A 351 16.28 7.48 -2.48
CA SER A 351 16.03 7.04 -3.86
C SER A 351 14.55 6.94 -4.17
N PHE A 352 13.71 6.79 -3.15
CA PHE A 352 12.29 6.50 -3.32
C PHE A 352 11.45 7.25 -2.30
N ILE A 353 10.43 7.96 -2.79
CA ILE A 353 9.36 8.52 -1.98
C ILE A 353 8.05 8.10 -2.63
N ASP A 354 7.22 7.41 -1.86
CA ASP A 354 5.98 6.83 -2.36
C ASP A 354 4.84 7.84 -2.44
N GLU A 355 3.72 7.37 -2.99
CA GLU A 355 2.49 8.13 -3.18
C GLU A 355 2.02 8.77 -1.87
N GLN A 356 1.58 10.03 -1.97
CA GLN A 356 0.99 10.78 -0.85
C GLN A 356 1.88 10.94 0.40
N ALA A 357 3.17 10.61 0.34
CA ALA A 357 4.04 10.59 1.52
C ALA A 357 4.06 11.90 2.30
N PHE A 358 3.87 13.05 1.64
CA PHE A 358 3.82 14.38 2.25
C PHE A 358 2.50 15.13 1.99
N ALA A 359 1.44 14.44 1.58
CA ALA A 359 0.15 15.10 1.36
C ALA A 359 -0.41 15.71 2.66
N ASN A 360 -1.10 16.84 2.55
CA ASN A 360 -1.69 17.60 3.65
C ASN A 360 -0.71 18.01 4.77
N THR A 361 0.58 18.13 4.46
CA THR A 361 1.60 18.62 5.41
C THR A 361 1.63 20.15 5.47
N GLN A 362 2.46 20.71 6.35
CA GLN A 362 2.49 22.13 6.68
C GLN A 362 3.68 22.88 6.05
N PHE A 363 4.31 22.33 5.03
CA PHE A 363 5.39 23.00 4.29
C PHE A 363 4.90 24.34 3.74
N THR A 364 5.73 25.37 3.90
CA THR A 364 5.54 26.67 3.22
C THR A 364 6.38 26.75 1.96
N GLU A 365 7.61 26.22 2.02
CA GLU A 365 8.48 26.04 0.86
C GLU A 365 9.13 24.66 0.92
N VAL A 366 9.38 24.07 -0.24
CA VAL A 366 10.12 22.81 -0.33
C VAL A 366 11.09 22.83 -1.51
N THR A 367 12.34 22.48 -1.24
CA THR A 367 13.31 22.12 -2.28
C THR A 367 13.41 20.62 -2.30
N LEU A 368 13.05 19.97 -3.40
CA LEU A 368 13.08 18.50 -3.50
C LEU A 368 14.52 17.98 -3.53
N PRO A 369 14.78 16.75 -3.08
CA PRO A 369 16.12 16.19 -3.06
C PRO A 369 16.63 15.94 -4.48
N SER A 370 17.89 16.30 -4.76
CA SER A 370 18.52 16.14 -6.07
C SER A 370 18.64 14.68 -6.53
N THR A 371 18.49 13.73 -5.62
CA THR A 371 18.56 12.29 -5.86
C THR A 371 17.27 11.69 -6.40
N LEU A 372 16.18 12.47 -6.44
CA LEU A 372 14.85 12.04 -6.82
C LEU A 372 14.72 11.93 -8.35
N TYR A 373 14.24 10.79 -8.84
CA TYR A 373 14.02 10.54 -10.26
C TYR A 373 12.63 11.03 -10.75
N TYR A 374 11.62 10.94 -9.90
CA TYR A 374 10.24 11.32 -10.23
C TYR A 374 9.50 11.86 -9.01
N ILE A 375 8.48 12.66 -9.25
CA ILE A 375 7.54 13.13 -8.22
C ILE A 375 6.31 12.21 -8.27
N ALA A 376 6.09 11.45 -7.20
CA ALA A 376 5.04 10.42 -7.11
C ALA A 376 3.61 10.99 -7.10
N ASP A 377 2.64 10.11 -7.32
CA ASP A 377 1.21 10.46 -7.28
C ASP A 377 0.85 11.09 -5.92
N GLY A 378 0.20 12.25 -5.97
CA GLY A 378 -0.31 12.89 -4.76
C GLY A 378 0.76 13.33 -3.77
N LEU A 379 2.05 13.34 -4.12
CA LEU A 379 3.17 13.43 -3.16
C LEU A 379 3.02 14.58 -2.14
N PHE A 380 2.62 15.76 -2.62
CA PHE A 380 2.35 16.96 -1.81
C PHE A 380 0.89 17.41 -1.93
N SER A 381 -0.04 16.55 -2.34
CA SER A 381 -1.45 16.91 -2.52
C SER A 381 -2.03 17.55 -1.24
N GLY A 382 -2.79 18.63 -1.39
CA GLY A 382 -3.45 19.32 -0.28
C GLY A 382 -2.53 20.10 0.66
N CYS A 383 -1.25 20.31 0.30
CA CYS A 383 -0.35 21.20 1.06
C CYS A 383 -0.74 22.67 0.87
N THR A 384 -1.84 23.09 1.50
CA THR A 384 -2.46 24.41 1.30
C THR A 384 -1.61 25.59 1.75
N LYS A 385 -0.55 25.38 2.53
CA LYS A 385 0.42 26.41 2.94
C LYS A 385 1.63 26.54 2.01
N LEU A 386 1.80 25.61 1.08
CA LEU A 386 2.96 25.54 0.20
C LEU A 386 2.88 26.66 -0.84
N THR A 387 3.77 27.64 -0.74
CA THR A 387 3.84 28.80 -1.65
C THR A 387 4.89 28.64 -2.74
N LYS A 388 5.93 27.84 -2.48
CA LYS A 388 7.06 27.66 -3.39
C LYS A 388 7.60 26.23 -3.41
N VAL A 389 7.85 25.72 -4.61
CA VAL A 389 8.51 24.43 -4.85
C VAL A 389 9.77 24.65 -5.70
N THR A 390 10.88 24.01 -5.32
CA THR A 390 12.07 23.90 -6.18
C THR A 390 12.26 22.45 -6.62
N ILE A 391 12.20 22.21 -7.93
CA ILE A 391 12.40 20.90 -8.57
C ILE A 391 13.85 20.82 -9.09
N PRO A 392 14.67 19.86 -8.61
CA PRO A 392 16.03 19.69 -9.08
C PRO A 392 16.09 19.12 -10.50
N SER A 393 17.20 19.35 -11.20
CA SER A 393 17.38 18.97 -12.61
C SER A 393 17.41 17.46 -12.88
N GLY A 394 17.49 16.63 -11.85
CA GLY A 394 17.46 15.16 -11.96
C GLY A 394 16.05 14.56 -12.07
N VAL A 395 15.00 15.32 -11.78
CA VAL A 395 13.61 14.85 -11.89
C VAL A 395 13.23 14.77 -13.36
N THR A 396 12.77 13.61 -13.82
CA THR A 396 12.38 13.39 -15.22
C THR A 396 10.88 13.18 -15.41
N GLN A 397 10.13 12.91 -14.34
CA GLN A 397 8.69 12.63 -14.40
C GLN A 397 7.92 13.25 -13.24
N VAL A 398 6.70 13.72 -13.51
CA VAL A 398 5.73 14.20 -12.52
C VAL A 398 4.42 13.45 -12.70
N TYR A 399 3.97 12.75 -11.65
CA TYR A 399 2.76 11.92 -11.67
C TYR A 399 1.49 12.72 -11.36
N PRO A 400 0.29 12.16 -11.64
CA PRO A 400 -0.98 12.78 -11.30
C PRO A 400 -1.05 13.25 -9.84
N HIS A 401 -1.86 14.28 -9.59
CA HIS A 401 -2.11 14.84 -8.25
C HIS A 401 -0.89 15.32 -7.44
N ALA A 402 0.34 15.27 -7.98
CA ALA A 402 1.59 15.52 -7.24
C ALA A 402 1.56 16.75 -6.32
N PHE A 403 0.96 17.84 -6.80
CA PHE A 403 0.73 19.10 -6.08
C PHE A 403 -0.74 19.54 -6.14
N SER A 404 -1.67 18.61 -6.34
CA SER A 404 -3.09 18.96 -6.44
C SER A 404 -3.57 19.64 -5.15
N ASN A 405 -4.46 20.63 -5.28
CA ASN A 405 -5.01 21.41 -4.17
C ASN A 405 -3.95 22.09 -3.27
N CYS A 406 -2.73 22.31 -3.76
CA CYS A 406 -1.77 23.22 -3.15
C CYS A 406 -2.19 24.67 -3.45
N SER A 407 -3.29 25.12 -2.86
CA SER A 407 -3.98 26.37 -3.24
C SER A 407 -3.17 27.64 -3.08
N SER A 408 -2.09 27.64 -2.28
CA SER A 408 -1.17 28.77 -2.12
C SER A 408 0.04 28.72 -3.05
N LEU A 409 0.22 27.64 -3.82
CA LEU A 409 1.41 27.44 -4.66
C LEU A 409 1.37 28.40 -5.85
N ALA A 410 2.16 29.47 -5.76
CA ALA A 410 2.22 30.53 -6.75
C ALA A 410 3.55 30.57 -7.51
N THR A 411 4.60 29.95 -6.95
CA THR A 411 5.96 29.98 -7.53
C THR A 411 6.54 28.58 -7.61
N LEU A 412 7.03 28.21 -8.79
CA LEU A 412 7.84 27.02 -9.01
C LEU A 412 9.20 27.42 -9.57
N VAL A 413 10.27 26.78 -9.10
CA VAL A 413 11.61 26.91 -9.67
C VAL A 413 12.03 25.54 -10.16
N ALA A 414 12.22 25.37 -11.47
CA ALA A 414 12.77 24.15 -12.02
C ALA A 414 14.24 24.40 -12.41
N GLN A 415 15.14 23.54 -11.96
CA GLN A 415 16.58 23.73 -12.15
C GLN A 415 17.12 23.06 -13.41
N GLY A 416 16.31 22.22 -14.09
CA GLY A 416 16.74 21.50 -15.28
C GLY A 416 16.50 22.25 -16.58
N SER A 417 17.41 22.11 -17.54
CA SER A 417 17.22 22.60 -18.91
C SER A 417 16.20 21.77 -19.70
N LYS A 418 15.99 20.51 -19.30
CA LYS A 418 14.98 19.62 -19.86
C LYS A 418 13.81 19.52 -18.89
N ALA A 419 12.61 19.73 -19.42
CA ALA A 419 11.39 19.59 -18.65
C ALA A 419 11.14 18.12 -18.26
N PRO A 420 10.69 17.86 -17.02
CA PRO A 420 10.11 16.58 -16.67
C PRO A 420 8.85 16.32 -17.50
N GLU A 421 8.66 15.07 -17.91
CA GLU A 421 7.41 14.59 -18.53
C GLU A 421 6.27 14.67 -17.51
N LEU A 422 5.13 15.22 -17.91
CA LEU A 422 3.90 15.14 -17.14
C LEU A 422 3.20 13.82 -17.50
N MET A 423 3.13 12.90 -16.54
CA MET A 423 2.54 11.58 -16.77
C MET A 423 1.05 11.70 -17.14
N PRO A 424 0.51 10.80 -18.00
CA PRO A 424 -0.88 10.87 -18.43
C PRO A 424 -1.88 10.80 -17.27
N TYR A 425 -2.95 11.57 -17.39
CA TYR A 425 -4.08 11.59 -16.45
C TYR A 425 -5.41 11.63 -17.23
N TYR A 426 -6.49 11.14 -16.61
CA TYR A 426 -7.78 10.96 -17.28
C TYR A 426 -8.64 12.22 -17.26
N GLU A 427 -8.67 12.91 -16.13
CA GLU A 427 -9.54 14.06 -15.90
C GLU A 427 -8.74 15.29 -15.49
N SER A 428 -9.27 16.49 -15.76
CA SER A 428 -8.56 17.74 -15.43
C SER A 428 -8.24 17.91 -13.93
N TYR A 429 -9.05 17.31 -13.04
CA TYR A 429 -8.79 17.32 -11.60
C TYR A 429 -7.71 16.33 -11.15
N ASP A 430 -7.28 15.43 -12.05
CA ASP A 430 -6.16 14.52 -11.83
C ASP A 430 -4.81 15.11 -12.23
N ALA A 431 -4.82 16.29 -12.89
CA ALA A 431 -3.61 16.97 -13.30
C ALA A 431 -2.67 17.21 -12.10
N PRO A 432 -1.34 17.12 -12.29
CA PRO A 432 -0.36 17.25 -11.22
C PRO A 432 -0.47 18.55 -10.43
N PHE A 433 -0.95 19.61 -11.07
CA PHE A 433 -1.12 20.95 -10.48
C PHE A 433 -2.59 21.39 -10.45
N ALA A 434 -3.55 20.46 -10.45
CA ALA A 434 -4.97 20.82 -10.32
C ALA A 434 -5.23 21.61 -9.03
N GLY A 435 -5.89 22.76 -9.11
CA GLY A 435 -6.27 23.55 -7.91
C GLY A 435 -5.13 24.34 -7.24
N ILE A 436 -4.01 24.59 -7.92
CA ILE A 436 -2.99 25.54 -7.45
C ILE A 436 -3.43 27.00 -7.63
N ALA A 437 -2.65 27.96 -7.09
CA ALA A 437 -2.90 29.37 -7.34
C ALA A 437 -2.79 29.68 -8.84
N SER A 438 -3.76 30.44 -9.39
CA SER A 438 -3.77 30.78 -10.81
C SER A 438 -3.83 32.30 -11.01
N PRO A 439 -2.93 32.88 -11.84
CA PRO A 439 -1.82 32.24 -12.54
C PRO A 439 -0.60 32.03 -11.62
N ALA A 440 -0.05 30.82 -11.56
CA ALA A 440 1.26 30.56 -10.97
C ALA A 440 2.38 30.86 -11.97
N ASN A 441 3.60 31.06 -11.46
CA ASN A 441 4.80 31.29 -12.27
C ASN A 441 5.79 30.14 -12.10
N ILE A 442 6.42 29.74 -13.20
CA ILE A 442 7.58 28.84 -13.18
C ILE A 442 8.82 29.60 -13.65
N THR A 443 9.91 29.50 -12.89
CA THR A 443 11.24 29.93 -13.34
C THR A 443 12.01 28.73 -13.85
N VAL A 444 12.46 28.78 -15.10
CA VAL A 444 13.28 27.73 -15.75
C VAL A 444 14.64 28.31 -16.17
N PRO A 445 15.67 27.48 -16.44
CA PRO A 445 16.95 27.97 -16.97
C PRO A 445 16.77 28.74 -18.28
N LYS A 446 17.64 29.72 -18.54
CA LYS A 446 17.62 30.50 -19.79
C LYS A 446 17.65 29.57 -21.01
N GLY A 447 16.71 29.75 -21.94
CA GLY A 447 16.56 28.92 -23.14
C GLY A 447 15.77 27.62 -22.95
N ALA A 448 15.34 27.27 -21.72
CA ALA A 448 14.62 26.02 -21.45
C ALA A 448 13.11 26.11 -21.76
N THR A 449 12.55 27.32 -21.96
CA THR A 449 11.10 27.53 -22.11
C THR A 449 10.45 26.62 -23.17
N ALA A 450 11.14 26.41 -24.30
CA ALA A 450 10.63 25.55 -25.38
C ALA A 450 10.48 24.08 -24.94
N SER A 451 11.40 23.56 -24.11
CA SER A 451 11.30 22.20 -23.56
C SER A 451 10.08 22.08 -22.66
N TYR A 452 9.85 23.06 -21.78
CA TYR A 452 8.73 23.03 -20.83
C TYR A 452 7.37 23.23 -21.51
N SER A 453 7.31 24.11 -22.51
CA SER A 453 6.08 24.31 -23.29
C SER A 453 5.69 23.04 -24.05
N LYS A 454 6.65 22.31 -24.60
CA LYS A 454 6.40 21.05 -25.31
C LYS A 454 5.81 19.96 -24.40
N GLU A 455 6.28 19.88 -23.15
CA GLU A 455 5.80 18.90 -22.16
C GLU A 455 4.51 19.35 -21.43
N GLY A 456 3.83 20.41 -21.89
CA GLY A 456 2.52 20.84 -21.36
C GLY A 456 2.56 21.69 -20.09
N TRP A 457 3.74 22.14 -19.62
CA TRP A 457 3.84 22.96 -18.41
C TRP A 457 3.16 24.32 -18.53
N GLY A 458 2.94 24.80 -19.75
CA GLY A 458 2.26 26.08 -20.03
C GLY A 458 0.79 26.08 -19.67
N ASP A 459 0.17 24.91 -19.50
CA ASP A 459 -1.23 24.79 -19.07
C ASP A 459 -1.42 25.22 -17.60
N PHE A 460 -0.34 25.20 -16.81
CA PHE A 460 -0.37 25.47 -15.36
C PHE A 460 0.40 26.74 -14.98
N PHE A 461 1.43 27.12 -15.73
CA PHE A 461 2.37 28.16 -15.33
C PHE A 461 2.65 29.21 -16.40
N ARG A 462 2.86 30.45 -15.96
CA ARG A 462 3.54 31.49 -16.73
C ARG A 462 5.05 31.29 -16.65
N PHE A 463 5.71 31.28 -17.80
CA PHE A 463 7.16 31.09 -17.88
C PHE A 463 7.94 32.37 -17.58
N ASN A 464 8.92 32.24 -16.69
CA ASN A 464 10.02 33.16 -16.50
C ASN A 464 11.33 32.41 -16.77
N GLU A 465 12.29 33.07 -17.45
CA GLU A 465 13.64 32.53 -17.58
C GLU A 465 14.55 33.11 -16.50
N SER A 466 15.42 32.27 -15.95
CA SER A 466 16.49 32.73 -15.09
C SER A 466 17.57 33.46 -15.90
N ALA A 467 18.50 34.13 -15.21
CA ALA A 467 19.60 34.84 -15.86
C ALA A 467 20.62 33.90 -16.54
N LEU A 468 20.73 32.65 -16.06
CA LEU A 468 21.76 31.70 -16.44
C LEU A 468 21.13 30.51 -17.20
N ALA A 469 21.81 30.03 -18.24
CA ALA A 469 21.47 28.77 -18.88
C ALA A 469 22.02 27.58 -18.07
N SER A 470 21.69 26.36 -18.47
CA SER A 470 22.44 25.16 -18.04
C SER A 470 23.53 24.84 -19.07
N LEU A 471 24.58 24.13 -18.64
CA LEU A 471 25.64 23.68 -19.56
C LEU A 471 25.13 22.59 -20.50
N THR A 472 25.63 22.58 -21.73
CA THR A 472 25.21 21.65 -22.77
C THR A 472 26.15 20.45 -22.84
N VAL A 473 25.64 19.26 -22.51
CA VAL A 473 26.40 18.02 -22.67
C VAL A 473 26.60 17.72 -24.16
N LYS A 474 27.87 17.62 -24.58
CA LYS A 474 28.30 17.27 -25.94
C LYS A 474 28.41 15.76 -26.13
N ASN A 475 29.04 15.07 -25.18
CA ASN A 475 29.15 13.61 -25.15
C ASN A 475 29.53 13.12 -23.75
N VAL A 476 29.41 11.81 -23.54
CA VAL A 476 29.89 11.13 -22.34
C VAL A 476 30.82 9.98 -22.74
N SER A 477 31.78 9.67 -21.89
CA SER A 477 32.74 8.56 -22.05
C SER A 477 32.88 7.79 -20.73
N PRO A 478 32.70 6.45 -20.69
CA PRO A 478 32.25 5.61 -21.79
C PRO A 478 30.88 6.04 -22.32
N LYS A 479 30.62 5.80 -23.62
CA LYS A 479 29.38 6.24 -24.27
C LYS A 479 28.17 5.67 -23.55
N ASP A 480 27.13 6.49 -23.39
CA ASP A 480 25.85 6.06 -22.82
C ASP A 480 25.31 4.82 -23.52
N SER A 481 24.63 3.96 -22.76
CA SER A 481 24.07 2.68 -23.18
C SER A 481 25.10 1.65 -23.67
N THR A 482 26.38 1.79 -23.32
CA THR A 482 27.41 0.77 -23.60
C THR A 482 27.46 -0.32 -22.53
N SER A 483 28.01 -1.48 -22.90
CA SER A 483 28.17 -2.61 -21.98
C SER A 483 29.54 -2.59 -21.32
N PHE A 484 29.54 -2.72 -20.00
CA PHE A 484 30.73 -2.82 -19.18
C PHE A 484 31.47 -4.15 -19.36
N GLY A 485 32.80 -4.08 -19.29
CA GLY A 485 33.65 -5.24 -19.12
C GLY A 485 33.51 -5.86 -17.73
N LYS A 486 34.13 -7.02 -17.49
CA LYS A 486 34.02 -7.73 -16.21
C LYS A 486 34.48 -6.85 -15.03
N TYR A 487 35.67 -6.28 -15.14
CA TYR A 487 36.18 -5.29 -14.19
C TYR A 487 36.03 -3.92 -14.83
N THR A 488 35.25 -3.06 -14.19
CA THR A 488 34.93 -1.72 -14.69
C THR A 488 35.53 -0.69 -13.76
N SER A 489 36.32 0.22 -14.31
CA SER A 489 36.86 1.35 -13.55
C SER A 489 35.73 2.31 -13.17
N PHE A 490 35.79 2.86 -11.96
CA PHE A 490 34.98 4.02 -11.61
C PHE A 490 35.57 5.25 -12.30
N SER A 491 35.34 5.44 -13.60
CA SER A 491 35.77 6.64 -14.31
C SER A 491 34.79 6.99 -15.42
N PHE A 492 34.24 8.19 -15.33
CA PHE A 492 33.19 8.68 -16.21
C PHE A 492 33.48 10.13 -16.57
N SER A 493 33.57 10.42 -17.86
CA SER A 493 33.82 11.74 -18.40
C SER A 493 32.57 12.31 -19.09
N VAL A 494 32.32 13.59 -18.87
CA VAL A 494 31.28 14.37 -19.53
C VAL A 494 31.96 15.55 -20.22
N THR A 495 31.86 15.60 -21.54
CA THR A 495 32.35 16.74 -22.34
C THR A 495 31.20 17.71 -22.56
N PHE A 496 31.43 18.99 -22.27
CA PHE A 496 30.49 20.08 -22.48
C PHE A 496 30.84 20.87 -23.75
N ASN A 497 29.88 21.62 -24.29
CA ASN A 497 30.14 22.55 -25.40
C ASN A 497 30.90 23.79 -24.91
N GLU A 498 30.64 24.17 -23.67
CA GLU A 498 31.18 25.34 -23.00
C GLU A 498 32.55 25.04 -22.38
N ARG A 499 33.36 26.09 -22.17
CA ARG A 499 34.53 25.99 -21.30
C ARG A 499 34.04 25.91 -19.85
N ILE A 500 34.64 25.03 -19.06
CA ILE A 500 34.19 24.79 -17.68
C ILE A 500 35.31 24.92 -16.65
N GLN A 501 34.91 25.10 -15.40
CA GLN A 501 35.76 25.11 -14.20
C GLN A 501 35.13 24.20 -13.15
N ILE A 502 35.96 23.44 -12.41
CA ILE A 502 35.50 22.60 -11.30
C ILE A 502 35.08 23.49 -10.14
N VAL A 503 33.88 23.25 -9.63
CA VAL A 503 33.29 23.90 -8.45
C VAL A 503 33.33 22.95 -7.25
N ASN A 504 33.01 21.67 -7.48
CA ASN A 504 33.07 20.62 -6.48
C ASN A 504 34.05 19.53 -6.92
N ASN A 505 35.22 19.47 -6.28
CA ASN A 505 36.26 18.49 -6.58
C ASN A 505 36.04 17.12 -5.91
N HIS A 506 35.07 17.00 -4.99
CA HIS A 506 34.71 15.76 -4.30
C HIS A 506 33.17 15.54 -4.34
N PRO A 507 32.60 15.27 -5.53
CA PRO A 507 31.15 15.17 -5.69
C PRO A 507 30.57 13.88 -5.12
N ASP A 508 29.31 13.94 -4.66
CA ASP A 508 28.54 12.77 -4.22
C ASP A 508 27.98 11.97 -5.42
N VAL A 509 28.86 11.45 -6.28
CA VAL A 509 28.48 10.57 -7.39
C VAL A 509 27.99 9.22 -6.83
N TYR A 510 26.96 8.63 -7.43
CA TYR A 510 26.48 7.32 -7.01
C TYR A 510 26.05 6.46 -8.19
N ILE A 511 26.32 5.16 -8.10
CA ILE A 511 25.91 4.17 -9.09
C ILE A 511 24.79 3.32 -8.52
N ARG A 512 23.62 3.33 -9.18
CA ARG A 512 22.49 2.44 -8.83
C ARG A 512 22.51 1.21 -9.73
N GLN A 513 22.38 0.03 -9.15
CA GLN A 513 22.25 -1.23 -9.90
C GLN A 513 20.76 -1.63 -10.05
N ASP A 514 20.41 -2.21 -11.19
CA ASP A 514 19.09 -2.73 -11.57
C ASP A 514 18.09 -1.66 -12.03
N ALA A 515 17.31 -1.08 -11.11
CA ALA A 515 16.33 -0.03 -11.43
C ALA A 515 16.85 1.35 -11.00
N ASN A 516 16.38 2.42 -11.65
CA ASN A 516 16.87 3.77 -11.35
C ASN A 516 16.49 4.26 -9.93
N TYR A 517 15.58 3.59 -9.22
CA TYR A 517 15.21 3.85 -7.81
C TYR A 517 15.75 2.78 -6.83
N SER A 518 16.61 1.88 -7.29
CA SER A 518 17.22 0.84 -6.48
C SER A 518 18.04 1.42 -5.33
N ALA A 519 17.88 0.83 -4.14
CA ALA A 519 18.72 1.11 -2.97
C ALA A 519 20.06 0.34 -3.00
N THR A 520 20.37 -0.37 -4.10
CA THR A 520 21.65 -1.06 -4.28
C THR A 520 22.64 -0.10 -4.90
N TYR A 521 23.49 0.48 -4.05
CA TYR A 521 24.57 1.37 -4.44
C TYR A 521 25.85 0.59 -4.68
N ILE A 522 26.63 1.02 -5.66
CA ILE A 522 27.99 0.56 -5.91
C ILE A 522 28.90 1.77 -5.71
N GLU A 523 29.87 1.62 -4.81
CA GLU A 523 30.72 2.72 -4.38
C GLU A 523 32.19 2.35 -4.41
N PRO A 524 33.06 3.33 -4.65
CA PRO A 524 34.48 3.20 -4.44
C PRO A 524 34.79 2.98 -2.96
N THR A 525 35.90 2.31 -2.70
CA THR A 525 36.34 1.90 -1.36
C THR A 525 37.15 2.98 -0.63
N GLY A 526 37.66 3.96 -1.36
CA GLY A 526 38.56 5.01 -0.87
C GLY A 526 37.90 6.18 -0.15
N THR A 527 38.74 7.11 0.32
CA THR A 527 38.31 8.39 0.91
C THR A 527 39.25 9.51 0.44
N PRO A 528 38.75 10.56 -0.25
CA PRO A 528 37.37 10.77 -0.68
C PRO A 528 36.94 9.71 -1.70
N GLN A 529 35.69 9.27 -1.63
CA GLN A 529 35.19 8.21 -2.52
C GLN A 529 35.26 8.63 -4.00
N TRP A 530 34.94 9.88 -4.30
CA TRP A 530 34.92 10.41 -5.66
C TRP A 530 35.75 11.68 -5.80
N THR A 531 36.44 11.81 -6.92
CA THR A 531 37.21 13.00 -7.29
C THR A 531 36.82 13.48 -8.68
N ALA A 532 36.65 14.79 -8.81
CA ALA A 532 36.38 15.45 -10.08
C ALA A 532 37.64 16.18 -10.57
N GLN A 533 37.99 15.95 -11.83
CA GLN A 533 39.10 16.62 -12.51
C GLN A 533 38.66 17.21 -13.85
N LEU A 534 39.42 18.18 -14.34
CA LEU A 534 39.25 18.76 -15.66
C LEU A 534 40.25 18.15 -16.63
N GLU A 535 39.76 17.56 -17.71
CA GLU A 535 40.55 17.16 -18.87
C GLU A 535 40.39 18.20 -19.98
N GLY A 536 41.49 18.83 -20.39
CA GLY A 536 41.44 19.95 -21.33
C GLY A 536 40.69 21.16 -20.76
N SER A 537 39.82 21.79 -21.55
CA SER A 537 39.07 23.00 -21.15
C SER A 537 37.58 22.80 -20.94
N ASN A 538 37.03 21.62 -21.28
CA ASN A 538 35.59 21.38 -21.33
C ASN A 538 35.16 19.94 -20.98
N THR A 539 36.06 19.09 -20.50
CA THR A 539 35.71 17.72 -20.10
C THR A 539 35.87 17.56 -18.60
N LEU A 540 34.75 17.28 -17.92
CA LEU A 540 34.72 16.83 -16.53
C LEU A 540 34.97 15.34 -16.50
N THR A 541 35.91 14.87 -15.68
CA THR A 541 36.09 13.46 -15.38
C THR A 541 35.88 13.23 -13.90
N VAL A 542 34.93 12.35 -13.56
CA VAL A 542 34.73 11.87 -12.19
C VAL A 542 35.28 10.46 -12.06
N PHE A 543 36.16 10.23 -11.10
CA PHE A 543 36.68 8.90 -10.82
C PHE A 543 36.55 8.54 -9.34
N GLY A 544 36.31 7.25 -9.11
CA GLY A 544 36.20 6.65 -7.80
C GLY A 544 37.55 6.19 -7.30
N ASN A 545 37.89 6.53 -6.05
CA ASN A 545 39.19 6.19 -5.47
C ASN A 545 39.12 4.90 -4.65
N ASP A 546 40.23 4.17 -4.59
CA ASP A 546 40.48 3.10 -3.62
C ASP A 546 41.16 3.66 -2.35
N TYR A 547 41.50 2.78 -1.40
CA TYR A 547 42.09 3.17 -0.11
C TYR A 547 43.43 3.91 -0.23
N ASP A 548 44.17 3.69 -1.32
CA ASP A 548 45.45 4.32 -1.63
C ASP A 548 45.34 5.55 -2.56
N GLY A 549 44.10 5.94 -2.91
CA GLY A 549 43.82 7.15 -3.68
C GLY A 549 44.03 6.99 -5.19
N PHE A 550 44.15 5.75 -5.67
CA PHE A 550 44.16 5.40 -7.08
C PHE A 550 42.75 5.05 -7.56
N MET A 551 42.57 4.91 -8.87
CA MET A 551 41.26 4.64 -9.47
C MET A 551 40.80 3.21 -9.16
N ASP A 552 39.70 3.11 -8.41
CA ASP A 552 39.06 1.85 -8.01
C ASP A 552 38.30 1.19 -9.18
N MET A 553 37.96 -0.08 -9.01
CA MET A 553 37.19 -0.87 -9.95
C MET A 553 36.07 -1.65 -9.26
N PHE A 554 34.98 -1.90 -9.99
CA PHE A 554 33.92 -2.81 -9.53
C PHE A 554 33.67 -3.95 -10.53
N LEU A 555 33.14 -5.05 -9.99
CA LEU A 555 32.72 -6.21 -10.77
C LEU A 555 31.33 -5.96 -11.36
N SER A 556 31.25 -5.70 -12.66
CA SER A 556 29.95 -5.65 -13.35
C SER A 556 29.38 -7.07 -13.50
N LYS A 557 28.05 -7.21 -13.54
CA LYS A 557 27.34 -8.51 -13.55
C LYS A 557 26.47 -8.62 -14.80
N LYS A 558 26.44 -9.80 -15.43
CA LYS A 558 25.59 -10.08 -16.59
C LYS A 558 24.11 -9.81 -16.28
N GLY A 559 23.39 -9.17 -17.21
CA GLY A 559 21.95 -8.88 -17.09
C GLY A 559 21.59 -7.74 -16.13
N LYS A 560 22.58 -6.99 -15.63
CA LYS A 560 22.36 -5.83 -14.75
C LYS A 560 22.42 -4.53 -15.55
N ILE A 561 21.64 -3.55 -15.10
CA ILE A 561 21.69 -2.16 -15.58
C ILE A 561 22.34 -1.32 -14.48
N TYR A 562 23.16 -0.35 -14.88
CA TYR A 562 23.87 0.54 -13.99
C TYR A 562 23.54 1.99 -14.36
N TYR A 563 23.07 2.76 -13.38
CA TYR A 563 22.78 4.19 -13.52
C TYR A 563 23.85 4.96 -12.76
N VAL A 564 24.78 5.57 -13.49
CA VAL A 564 25.78 6.47 -12.94
C VAL A 564 25.16 7.86 -12.86
N ASN A 565 24.97 8.36 -11.64
CA ASN A 565 24.33 9.64 -11.39
C ASN A 565 25.39 10.65 -10.95
N ILE A 566 25.58 11.66 -11.78
CA ILE A 566 26.50 12.77 -11.58
C ILE A 566 25.67 13.99 -11.16
N PRO A 567 25.83 14.49 -9.91
CA PRO A 567 25.07 15.64 -9.42
C PRO A 567 25.20 16.90 -10.28
N ALA A 568 24.18 17.76 -10.22
CA ALA A 568 24.24 19.13 -10.76
C ALA A 568 25.27 19.98 -10.00
N GLY A 569 25.82 21.01 -10.63
CA GLY A 569 26.66 22.00 -9.93
C GLY A 569 28.11 21.59 -9.65
N ILE A 570 28.60 20.50 -10.25
CA ILE A 570 30.01 20.08 -10.12
C ILE A 570 30.94 21.02 -10.89
N VAL A 571 30.48 21.50 -12.04
CA VAL A 571 31.21 22.42 -12.92
C VAL A 571 30.38 23.65 -13.24
N LYS A 572 31.06 24.74 -13.56
CA LYS A 572 30.47 25.99 -14.07
C LYS A 572 31.22 26.54 -15.28
N ASP A 573 30.55 27.33 -16.10
CA ASP A 573 31.21 28.16 -17.12
C ASP A 573 31.61 29.56 -16.61
N ASP A 574 32.13 30.39 -17.52
CA ASP A 574 32.56 31.76 -17.21
C ASP A 574 31.37 32.71 -16.95
N THR A 575 30.14 32.34 -17.31
CA THR A 575 28.93 33.11 -17.00
C THR A 575 28.35 32.77 -15.62
N GLY A 576 28.76 31.62 -15.06
CA GLY A 576 28.24 31.05 -13.82
C GLY A 576 27.16 30.00 -14.03
N ALA A 577 26.82 29.63 -15.28
CA ALA A 577 25.96 28.50 -15.59
C ALA A 577 26.58 27.20 -15.10
N VAL A 578 25.78 26.27 -14.58
CA VAL A 578 26.24 25.00 -14.02
C VAL A 578 25.71 23.79 -14.79
N ASN A 579 26.35 22.63 -14.63
CA ASN A 579 25.82 21.40 -15.19
C ASN A 579 24.51 20.99 -14.51
N ASP A 580 23.58 20.47 -15.30
CA ASP A 580 22.42 19.73 -14.79
C ASP A 580 22.86 18.38 -14.18
N HIS A 581 21.95 17.72 -13.46
CA HIS A 581 22.12 16.34 -13.07
C HIS A 581 22.20 15.44 -14.30
N ILE A 582 23.21 14.57 -14.35
CA ILE A 582 23.46 13.70 -15.50
C ILE A 582 23.35 12.25 -15.05
N THR A 583 22.42 11.50 -15.66
CA THR A 583 22.33 10.04 -15.51
C THR A 583 22.88 9.38 -16.76
N ILE A 584 23.87 8.52 -16.58
CA ILE A 584 24.42 7.69 -17.66
C ILE A 584 24.04 6.24 -17.41
N VAL A 585 23.51 5.58 -18.43
CA VAL A 585 23.03 4.19 -18.35
C VAL A 585 24.08 3.27 -18.96
N TYR A 586 24.44 2.22 -18.24
CA TYR A 586 25.33 1.18 -18.73
C TYR A 586 24.75 -0.20 -18.49
N TYR A 587 25.16 -1.16 -19.30
CA TYR A 587 24.73 -2.55 -19.17
C TYR A 587 25.87 -3.43 -18.66
N GLY A 588 25.55 -4.45 -17.89
CA GLY A 588 26.51 -5.42 -17.43
C GLY A 588 27.03 -6.32 -18.56
N GLN A 589 27.94 -7.22 -18.19
CA GLN A 589 28.64 -8.11 -19.12
C GLN A 589 27.72 -8.81 -20.12
N GLY A 590 28.05 -8.74 -21.41
CA GLY A 590 27.40 -9.54 -22.47
C GLY A 590 25.94 -9.20 -22.75
N THR A 591 25.45 -8.06 -22.28
CA THR A 591 24.12 -7.54 -22.61
C THR A 591 24.23 -6.79 -23.94
N THR A 592 23.53 -7.21 -24.99
CA THR A 592 23.49 -6.50 -26.28
C THR A 592 22.34 -5.50 -26.30
N THR A 593 22.57 -4.31 -26.85
CA THR A 593 21.64 -3.17 -26.95
C THR A 593 20.42 -3.40 -27.85
N GLY A 594 20.14 -4.65 -28.23
CA GLY A 594 19.02 -5.02 -29.07
C GLY A 594 17.73 -4.97 -28.26
N ILE A 595 16.88 -4.00 -28.56
CA ILE A 595 15.50 -3.97 -28.09
C ILE A 595 14.80 -5.22 -28.64
N GLU A 596 14.70 -6.25 -27.82
CA GLU A 596 13.54 -7.13 -27.85
C GLU A 596 12.61 -6.65 -26.75
N ASN A 597 11.30 -6.68 -27.01
CA ASN A 597 10.31 -6.57 -25.94
C ASN A 597 10.56 -7.70 -24.96
N VAL A 598 11.38 -7.45 -23.94
CA VAL A 598 11.61 -8.39 -22.85
C VAL A 598 10.33 -8.39 -22.04
N SER A 599 9.42 -9.29 -22.42
CA SER A 599 8.54 -9.93 -21.45
C SER A 599 9.39 -10.24 -20.23
N VAL A 600 8.97 -9.80 -19.04
CA VAL A 600 9.65 -10.00 -17.76
C VAL A 600 10.06 -11.47 -17.64
N GLN A 601 11.27 -11.79 -18.10
CA GLN A 601 11.85 -13.09 -17.89
C GLN A 601 12.46 -13.03 -16.50
N ASN A 602 11.97 -13.94 -15.68
CA ASN A 602 12.49 -14.23 -14.36
C ASN A 602 14.00 -14.51 -14.51
N ASP A 603 14.86 -13.50 -14.31
CA ASP A 603 16.33 -13.59 -14.36
C ASP A 603 16.95 -14.34 -13.17
N SER A 604 16.23 -15.35 -12.75
CA SER A 604 16.67 -16.47 -11.96
C SER A 604 16.11 -17.72 -12.64
N ASN A 605 16.98 -18.52 -13.27
CA ASN A 605 16.65 -19.92 -13.51
C ASN A 605 16.36 -20.67 -12.18
N SER A 606 16.68 -20.02 -11.06
CA SER A 606 16.29 -20.40 -9.72
C SER A 606 14.88 -19.90 -9.39
N LYS A 607 13.99 -20.81 -8.99
CA LYS A 607 12.62 -20.46 -8.59
C LYS A 607 12.64 -19.44 -7.44
N VAL A 608 11.81 -18.40 -7.48
CA VAL A 608 11.53 -17.59 -6.29
C VAL A 608 10.95 -18.52 -5.23
N VAL A 609 11.65 -18.70 -4.11
CA VAL A 609 11.23 -19.58 -3.01
C VAL A 609 10.58 -18.81 -1.87
N ALA A 610 10.83 -17.51 -1.78
CA ALA A 610 10.11 -16.61 -0.88
C ALA A 610 10.14 -15.19 -1.45
N ARG A 611 9.13 -14.40 -1.13
CA ARG A 611 9.14 -12.94 -1.30
C ARG A 611 9.04 -12.33 0.07
N TYR A 612 9.56 -11.14 0.25
CA TYR A 612 9.38 -10.37 1.45
C TYR A 612 8.97 -8.94 1.09
N ASN A 613 8.18 -8.24 1.89
CA ASN A 613 7.96 -6.80 1.72
C ASN A 613 9.18 -5.99 2.21
N VAL A 614 9.13 -4.66 2.12
CA VAL A 614 10.20 -3.77 2.62
C VAL A 614 10.47 -3.95 4.12
N ASN A 615 9.47 -4.46 4.85
CA ASN A 615 9.55 -4.79 6.27
C ASN A 615 10.25 -6.13 6.54
N GLY A 616 10.72 -6.84 5.51
CA GLY A 616 11.41 -8.12 5.64
C GLY A 616 10.48 -9.30 5.95
N GLN A 617 9.17 -9.13 5.75
CA GLN A 617 8.14 -10.13 6.08
C GLN A 617 7.77 -10.93 4.86
N ALA A 618 7.62 -12.25 4.99
CA ALA A 618 7.34 -13.10 3.85
C ALA A 618 5.95 -12.81 3.26
N VAL A 619 5.86 -12.61 1.94
CA VAL A 619 4.60 -12.32 1.23
C VAL A 619 4.34 -13.38 0.16
N ASN A 620 3.07 -13.77 0.03
CA ASN A 620 2.68 -14.91 -0.82
C ASN A 620 2.58 -14.54 -2.30
N GLU A 621 2.45 -13.23 -2.59
CA GLU A 621 2.30 -12.69 -3.93
C GLU A 621 3.01 -11.32 -4.08
N ALA A 622 3.01 -10.79 -5.30
CA ALA A 622 3.56 -9.47 -5.56
C ALA A 622 2.59 -8.40 -5.03
N GLN A 623 3.08 -7.51 -4.18
CA GLN A 623 2.40 -6.38 -3.58
C GLN A 623 3.10 -5.11 -4.04
N LYS A 624 2.32 -4.07 -4.37
CA LYS A 624 2.84 -2.75 -4.78
C LYS A 624 3.86 -2.22 -3.77
N GLY A 625 4.94 -1.61 -4.25
CA GLY A 625 6.05 -1.12 -3.42
C GLY A 625 7.32 -1.99 -3.48
N ILE A 626 8.27 -1.75 -2.56
CA ILE A 626 9.56 -2.48 -2.51
C ILE A 626 9.36 -3.87 -1.89
N GLN A 627 9.70 -4.93 -2.63
CA GLN A 627 9.78 -6.32 -2.17
C GLN A 627 11.21 -6.87 -2.21
N ILE A 628 11.55 -7.83 -1.36
CA ILE A 628 12.79 -8.61 -1.37
C ILE A 628 12.45 -10.02 -1.85
N LEU A 629 12.87 -10.44 -3.03
CA LEU A 629 12.71 -11.81 -3.52
C LEU A 629 13.89 -12.66 -3.05
N LYS A 630 13.62 -13.85 -2.51
CA LYS A 630 14.61 -14.89 -2.22
C LYS A 630 14.46 -16.02 -3.22
N TYR A 631 15.57 -16.38 -3.85
CA TYR A 631 15.65 -17.40 -4.87
C TYR A 631 16.18 -18.71 -4.29
N ALA A 632 15.86 -19.84 -4.93
CA ALA A 632 16.29 -21.17 -4.48
C ALA A 632 17.82 -21.36 -4.44
N ASP A 633 18.57 -20.45 -5.08
CA ASP A 633 20.03 -20.42 -5.07
C ASP A 633 20.60 -19.66 -3.85
N GLY A 634 19.72 -19.24 -2.93
CA GLY A 634 20.07 -18.51 -1.72
C GLY A 634 20.23 -17.00 -1.91
N THR A 635 20.18 -16.50 -3.16
CA THR A 635 20.29 -15.06 -3.42
C THR A 635 19.01 -14.32 -3.04
N THR A 636 19.16 -13.06 -2.62
CA THR A 636 18.05 -12.14 -2.36
C THR A 636 18.15 -10.90 -3.24
N ARG A 637 17.05 -10.44 -3.84
CA ARG A 637 16.99 -9.21 -4.65
C ARG A 637 15.85 -8.31 -4.20
N LYS A 638 16.11 -7.02 -4.07
CA LYS A 638 15.04 -6.03 -3.92
C LYS A 638 14.44 -5.72 -5.29
N VAL A 639 13.13 -5.78 -5.41
CA VAL A 639 12.36 -5.44 -6.62
C VAL A 639 11.28 -4.44 -6.22
N VAL A 640 10.96 -3.48 -7.10
CA VAL A 640 9.76 -2.66 -6.91
C VAL A 640 8.67 -3.27 -7.78
N VAL A 641 7.57 -3.62 -7.14
CA VAL A 641 6.35 -4.05 -7.82
C VAL A 641 5.51 -2.79 -8.01
N LYS A 642 5.22 -2.46 -9.27
CA LYS A 642 4.38 -1.31 -9.63
C LYS A 642 2.91 -1.55 -9.33
#